data_AF-A0A3M1TIA7-F1
#
_entry.id   AF-A0A3M1TIA7-F1
#
_cell.length_a   1.000
_cell.length_b   1.000
_cell.length_c   1.000
_cell.angle_alpha   90.00
_cell.angle_beta   90.00
_cell.angle_gamma   90.00
#
_symmetry.space_group_name_H-M   'P 1'
#
loop_
_entity.id
_entity.type
_entity.pdbx_description
1 polymer ?
#
loop_
_entity_poly.entity_id
_entity_poly.type
_entity_poly.pdbx_seq_one_letter_code
_entity_poly.pdbx_strand_id
1 'polypeptide(L)'
;RAIDDFEAALRQREARGISEAAFLELRLRHGVYGQRQDGVHMMRSKLPLGRVSARALEAFADVAERHGGGVAHLTTRQDIQVHFVDLPETPEVMRVLARAAVTSREACGNVVRNVTVSARSGVLPGEVFDVTPHGMGLARRLLLHPAGQDLGRKFKIHLASTSDPRVDLSSIHDLGLTATRDAGGAPGFVVRVGGGLGPIPHEAKILYPFVPEHEVLPLAVALLRVFARLGERRLRSKARFKFLVARLGVEALRREVERERAEVADPGPWLRAERLALDEEHPLAPPAPLPEPASEVQARFFEQSVLEEAEAGRYSVRVRVPRGDLDPAQLRGLARLLREETGETLRIDLDHSLVLRRVSGAQVPAVHARLRALRLGWPGAGGLADPVTCPGADTCKLGVTRPRALAREAFSRLEALSRDPRLSGLTVKVSGCPNACAQHHVADIGLVGAVRSTGDRAAPAYLLLCGGRPGGRSRPGDVSPFAQVVAKVPARRAPEAIARLVACYREEGRAGESFATFARRLGRARLRSRIADLCDLPAYEEAPEVYREYGEVQPFEIRRGTGECAGELIAPFELPLAEAERLAERASDRLAEGASPRVVAETALSAMRRAAEALLISEGEPPPDAAHLPERFVARVLRPGRIPEGPAHTFLDASVAEGVPEGEALHRLVLESTLFVEEAQTHLAKVRARRQARGAA
;
A
#
# COMPACT_ATOMS: atom_id res chain seq x y z
N ARG A 1 -27.07 -19.15 -3.51
CA ARG A 1 -27.56 -18.13 -4.46
C ARG A 1 -26.41 -17.47 -5.21
N ALA A 2 -25.71 -16.45 -4.68
CA ALA A 2 -24.64 -15.77 -5.45
C ALA A 2 -23.55 -16.71 -6.03
N ILE A 3 -23.18 -17.77 -5.29
CA ILE A 3 -22.23 -18.79 -5.78
C ILE A 3 -22.85 -19.60 -6.93
N ASP A 4 -24.12 -19.96 -6.83
CA ASP A 4 -24.85 -20.73 -7.85
C ASP A 4 -25.06 -19.89 -9.12
N ASP A 5 -25.33 -18.58 -8.97
CA ASP A 5 -25.42 -17.63 -10.08
C ASP A 5 -24.06 -17.51 -10.80
N PHE A 6 -22.96 -17.46 -10.04
CA PHE A 6 -21.62 -17.45 -10.60
C PHE A 6 -21.28 -18.75 -11.33
N GLU A 7 -21.63 -19.91 -10.76
CA GLU A 7 -21.43 -21.20 -11.38
C GLU A 7 -22.27 -21.37 -12.66
N ALA A 8 -23.50 -20.86 -12.67
CA ALA A 8 -24.34 -20.82 -13.87
C ALA A 8 -23.71 -19.94 -14.96
N ALA A 9 -23.21 -18.76 -14.60
CA ALA A 9 -22.50 -17.88 -15.53
C ALA A 9 -21.21 -18.51 -16.08
N LEU A 10 -20.49 -19.28 -15.26
CA LEU A 10 -19.32 -20.04 -15.69
C LEU A 10 -19.68 -21.09 -16.77
N ARG A 11 -20.74 -21.87 -16.56
CA ARG A 11 -21.26 -22.83 -17.57
C ARG A 11 -21.74 -22.13 -18.84
N GLN A 12 -22.41 -20.98 -18.71
CA GLN A 12 -22.87 -20.20 -19.87
C GLN A 12 -21.71 -19.63 -20.69
N ARG A 13 -20.60 -19.23 -20.07
CA ARG A 13 -19.39 -18.81 -20.76
C ARG A 13 -18.82 -19.94 -21.62
N GLU A 14 -18.73 -21.15 -21.07
CA GLU A 14 -18.31 -22.34 -21.82
C GLU A 14 -19.22 -22.59 -23.04
N ALA A 15 -20.52 -22.32 -22.87
CA ALA A 15 -21.53 -22.36 -23.93
C ALA A 15 -21.62 -21.10 -24.82
N ARG A 16 -20.68 -20.14 -24.73
CA ARG A 16 -20.59 -18.86 -25.47
C ARG A 16 -21.70 -17.81 -25.21
N GLY A 17 -22.47 -17.93 -24.13
CA GLY A 17 -23.59 -17.03 -23.79
C GLY A 17 -23.24 -15.72 -23.06
N ILE A 18 -21.99 -15.52 -22.62
CA ILE A 18 -21.52 -14.32 -21.90
C ILE A 18 -20.21 -13.83 -22.54
N SER A 19 -20.05 -12.52 -22.74
CA SER A 19 -18.79 -11.95 -23.27
C SER A 19 -17.65 -12.05 -22.25
N GLU A 20 -16.40 -12.15 -22.72
CA GLU A 20 -15.21 -12.19 -21.85
C GLU A 20 -15.11 -10.97 -20.93
N ALA A 21 -15.50 -9.78 -21.40
CA ALA A 21 -15.49 -8.57 -20.60
C ALA A 21 -16.53 -8.61 -19.46
N ALA A 22 -17.75 -9.09 -19.75
CA ALA A 22 -18.80 -9.23 -18.74
C ALA A 22 -18.44 -10.31 -17.72
N PHE A 23 -17.87 -11.44 -18.18
CA PHE A 23 -17.41 -12.50 -17.29
C PHE A 23 -16.24 -12.06 -16.41
N LEU A 24 -15.28 -11.31 -16.97
CA LEU A 24 -14.18 -10.71 -16.22
C LEU A 24 -14.72 -9.87 -15.06
N GLU A 25 -15.67 -8.98 -15.31
CA GLU A 25 -16.26 -8.15 -14.26
C GLU A 25 -16.96 -8.99 -13.19
N LEU A 26 -17.76 -9.96 -13.61
CA LEU A 26 -18.47 -10.87 -12.72
C LEU A 26 -17.53 -11.65 -11.80
N ARG A 27 -16.49 -12.29 -12.35
CA ARG A 27 -15.56 -13.10 -11.56
C ARG A 27 -14.70 -12.25 -10.63
N LEU A 28 -14.32 -11.04 -11.07
CA LEU A 28 -13.62 -10.09 -10.22
C LEU A 28 -14.47 -9.69 -9.01
N ARG A 29 -15.77 -9.48 -9.17
CA ARG A 29 -16.69 -9.23 -8.04
C ARG A 29 -16.85 -10.45 -7.12
N HIS A 30 -16.45 -11.65 -7.54
CA HIS A 30 -16.40 -12.86 -6.71
C HIS A 30 -15.00 -13.19 -6.17
N GLY A 31 -14.05 -12.26 -6.29
CA GLY A 31 -12.70 -12.45 -5.76
C GLY A 31 -11.80 -13.33 -6.64
N VAL A 32 -12.24 -13.69 -7.85
CA VAL A 32 -11.50 -14.56 -8.79
C VAL A 32 -10.69 -13.72 -9.77
N TYR A 33 -9.37 -13.79 -9.66
CA TYR A 33 -8.39 -13.06 -10.47
C TYR A 33 -7.63 -14.01 -11.37
N GLY A 34 -7.46 -13.67 -12.64
CA GLY A 34 -6.50 -14.36 -13.49
C GLY A 34 -5.08 -14.05 -13.01
N GLN A 35 -4.21 -15.05 -13.11
CA GLN A 35 -2.80 -14.94 -12.79
C GLN A 35 -1.93 -15.13 -14.05
N ARG A 36 -0.62 -15.07 -13.88
CA ARG A 36 0.35 -15.11 -14.99
C ARG A 36 0.34 -16.45 -15.73
N GLN A 37 0.01 -17.52 -15.03
CA GLN A 37 -0.18 -18.86 -15.56
C GLN A 37 -1.60 -19.00 -16.10
N ASP A 38 -1.74 -19.58 -17.30
CA ASP A 38 -3.03 -19.79 -17.95
C ASP A 38 -3.87 -20.88 -17.27
N GLY A 39 -5.19 -20.81 -17.39
CA GLY A 39 -6.16 -21.77 -16.80
C GLY A 39 -6.43 -21.59 -15.30
N VAL A 40 -5.42 -21.16 -14.55
CA VAL A 40 -5.48 -21.01 -13.09
C VAL A 40 -5.71 -19.56 -12.64
N HIS A 41 -6.20 -19.41 -11.41
CA HIS A 41 -6.66 -18.14 -10.84
C HIS A 41 -6.20 -17.98 -9.39
N MET A 42 -6.11 -16.71 -8.96
CA MET A 42 -6.03 -16.34 -7.55
C MET A 42 -7.44 -16.07 -7.02
N MET A 43 -7.76 -16.64 -5.87
CA MET A 43 -8.98 -16.34 -5.13
C MET A 43 -8.65 -15.55 -3.88
N ARG A 44 -9.35 -14.41 -3.70
CA ARG A 44 -9.21 -13.54 -2.52
C ARG A 44 -10.47 -13.55 -1.68
N SER A 45 -10.31 -13.68 -0.37
CA SER A 45 -11.40 -13.48 0.59
C SER A 45 -11.68 -11.99 0.89
N LYS A 46 -12.79 -11.70 1.55
CA LYS A 46 -13.08 -10.42 2.18
C LYS A 46 -13.29 -10.71 3.66
N LEU A 47 -12.28 -10.40 4.47
CA LEU A 47 -12.25 -10.66 5.92
C LEU A 47 -12.26 -9.32 6.67
N PRO A 48 -13.44 -8.76 7.00
CA PRO A 48 -13.53 -7.48 7.68
C PRO A 48 -12.63 -7.42 8.92
N LEU A 49 -11.84 -6.35 9.02
CA LEU A 49 -10.95 -6.09 10.16
C LEU A 49 -9.84 -7.15 10.34
N GLY A 50 -9.69 -8.06 9.38
CA GLY A 50 -8.75 -9.18 9.48
C GLY A 50 -9.15 -10.25 10.47
N ARG A 51 -10.38 -10.28 10.99
CA ARG A 51 -10.81 -11.31 11.96
C ARG A 51 -10.82 -12.69 11.29
N VAL A 52 -10.15 -13.67 11.91
CA VAL A 52 -10.08 -15.05 11.41
C VAL A 52 -10.37 -16.03 12.54
N SER A 53 -11.38 -16.88 12.34
CA SER A 53 -11.70 -17.98 13.28
C SER A 53 -10.84 -19.20 13.01
N ALA A 54 -10.80 -20.14 13.97
CA ALA A 54 -10.10 -21.41 13.78
C ALA A 54 -10.68 -22.20 12.58
N ARG A 55 -12.01 -22.19 12.43
CA ARG A 55 -12.71 -22.81 11.30
C ARG A 55 -12.31 -22.18 9.95
N ALA A 56 -12.12 -20.87 9.91
CA ALA A 56 -11.66 -20.19 8.69
C ALA A 56 -10.23 -20.62 8.33
N LEU A 57 -9.32 -20.71 9.31
CA LEU A 57 -7.95 -21.20 9.08
C LEU A 57 -7.94 -22.62 8.51
N GLU A 58 -8.76 -23.53 9.05
CA GLU A 58 -8.91 -24.90 8.54
C GLU A 58 -9.47 -24.91 7.11
N ALA A 59 -10.48 -24.10 6.82
CA ALA A 59 -11.02 -23.98 5.47
C ALA A 59 -9.96 -23.46 4.48
N PHE A 60 -9.12 -22.50 4.86
CA PHE A 60 -8.00 -22.07 4.02
C PHE A 60 -6.93 -23.15 3.86
N ALA A 61 -6.66 -23.95 4.90
CA ALA A 61 -5.73 -25.08 4.80
C ALA A 61 -6.21 -26.08 3.75
N ASP A 62 -7.49 -26.44 3.82
CA ASP A 62 -8.16 -27.35 2.89
C ASP A 62 -8.17 -26.82 1.46
N VAL A 63 -8.49 -25.53 1.26
CA VAL A 63 -8.48 -24.90 -0.06
C VAL A 63 -7.07 -24.84 -0.62
N ALA A 64 -6.08 -24.45 0.18
CA ALA A 64 -4.70 -24.37 -0.26
C ALA A 64 -4.12 -25.74 -0.64
N GLU A 65 -4.47 -26.79 0.12
CA GLU A 65 -3.98 -28.16 -0.10
C GLU A 65 -4.67 -28.87 -1.27
N ARG A 66 -5.99 -28.69 -1.43
CA ARG A 66 -6.78 -29.44 -2.42
C ARG A 66 -6.98 -28.73 -3.75
N HIS A 67 -7.09 -27.40 -3.72
CA HIS A 67 -7.48 -26.60 -4.88
C HIS A 67 -6.44 -25.55 -5.26
N GLY A 68 -5.35 -25.42 -4.52
CA GLY A 68 -4.36 -24.36 -4.70
C GLY A 68 -2.93 -24.86 -4.75
N GLY A 69 -2.00 -23.92 -4.73
CA GLY A 69 -0.56 -24.22 -4.75
C GLY A 69 0.06 -24.56 -3.38
N GLY A 70 -0.72 -25.05 -2.41
CA GLY A 70 -0.23 -25.41 -1.07
C GLY A 70 0.12 -24.22 -0.17
N VAL A 71 -0.34 -23.00 -0.50
CA VAL A 71 -0.05 -21.77 0.27
C VAL A 71 -1.28 -20.88 0.37
N ALA A 72 -1.55 -20.38 1.57
CA ALA A 72 -2.45 -19.26 1.82
C ALA A 72 -1.64 -17.98 2.13
N HIS A 73 -1.90 -16.92 1.38
CA HIS A 73 -1.14 -15.68 1.45
C HIS A 73 -1.93 -14.55 2.13
N LEU A 74 -1.41 -14.05 3.25
CA LEU A 74 -1.90 -12.89 3.99
C LEU A 74 -1.61 -11.60 3.21
N THR A 75 -2.52 -10.63 3.27
CA THR A 75 -2.45 -9.43 2.42
C THR A 75 -2.36 -8.13 3.22
N THR A 76 -1.79 -7.08 2.64
CA THR A 76 -1.78 -5.71 3.22
C THR A 76 -3.16 -5.06 3.40
N ARG A 77 -4.25 -5.82 3.18
CA ARG A 77 -5.64 -5.43 3.43
C ARG A 77 -6.37 -6.42 4.32
N GLN A 78 -5.63 -7.22 5.09
CA GLN A 78 -6.17 -8.15 6.08
C GLN A 78 -7.07 -9.25 5.48
N ASP A 79 -6.92 -9.53 4.18
CA ASP A 79 -7.54 -10.68 3.50
C ASP A 79 -6.53 -11.83 3.36
N ILE A 80 -7.02 -13.00 2.94
CA ILE A 80 -6.22 -14.17 2.55
C ILE A 80 -6.43 -14.45 1.06
N GLN A 81 -5.35 -14.83 0.37
CA GLN A 81 -5.36 -15.26 -1.03
C GLN A 81 -4.87 -16.69 -1.18
N VAL A 82 -5.56 -17.49 -1.98
CA VAL A 82 -5.06 -18.77 -2.48
C VAL A 82 -4.83 -18.64 -3.99
N HIS A 83 -3.68 -19.12 -4.46
CA HIS A 83 -3.29 -19.06 -5.87
C HIS A 83 -3.33 -20.46 -6.49
N PHE A 84 -3.27 -20.51 -7.82
CA PHE A 84 -3.28 -21.75 -8.60
C PHE A 84 -4.61 -22.53 -8.53
N VAL A 85 -5.73 -21.81 -8.35
CA VAL A 85 -7.06 -22.42 -8.36
C VAL A 85 -7.57 -22.55 -9.79
N ASP A 86 -7.92 -23.76 -10.21
CA ASP A 86 -8.53 -23.97 -11.52
C ASP A 86 -9.89 -23.26 -11.61
N LEU A 87 -10.13 -22.57 -12.73
CA LEU A 87 -11.35 -21.78 -12.88
C LEU A 87 -12.64 -22.58 -12.63
N PRO A 88 -12.79 -23.84 -13.15
CA PRO A 88 -13.95 -24.68 -12.88
C PRO A 88 -14.17 -25.01 -11.40
N GLU A 89 -13.11 -25.03 -10.58
CA GLU A 89 -13.19 -25.36 -9.15
C GLU A 89 -13.52 -24.15 -8.27
N THR A 90 -13.43 -22.93 -8.81
CA THR A 90 -13.67 -21.71 -8.03
C THR A 90 -15.03 -21.67 -7.31
N PRO A 91 -16.16 -22.20 -7.84
CA PRO A 91 -17.41 -22.29 -7.09
C PRO A 91 -17.33 -23.19 -5.86
N GLU A 92 -16.66 -24.34 -5.93
CA GLU A 92 -16.50 -25.22 -4.76
C GLU A 92 -15.61 -24.57 -3.70
N VAL A 93 -14.53 -23.90 -4.11
CA VAL A 93 -13.72 -23.10 -3.18
C VAL A 93 -14.57 -22.04 -2.47
N MET A 94 -15.46 -21.34 -3.19
CA MET A 94 -16.38 -20.39 -2.54
C MET A 94 -17.31 -21.09 -1.54
N ARG A 95 -17.79 -22.32 -1.83
CA ARG A 95 -18.65 -23.09 -0.91
C ARG A 95 -17.88 -23.52 0.33
N VAL A 96 -16.63 -23.99 0.21
CA VAL A 96 -15.76 -24.33 1.34
C VAL A 96 -15.58 -23.14 2.26
N LEU A 97 -15.22 -21.97 1.71
CA LEU A 97 -15.05 -20.74 2.47
C LEU A 97 -16.37 -20.26 3.10
N ALA A 98 -17.48 -20.31 2.36
CA ALA A 98 -18.79 -19.88 2.86
C ALA A 98 -19.26 -20.72 4.05
N ARG A 99 -18.99 -22.04 4.07
CA ARG A 99 -19.26 -22.91 5.22
C ARG A 99 -18.51 -22.42 6.47
N ALA A 100 -17.33 -21.83 6.32
CA ALA A 100 -16.55 -21.23 7.40
C ALA A 100 -16.89 -19.75 7.68
N ALA A 101 -18.03 -19.25 7.20
CA ALA A 101 -18.46 -17.86 7.29
C ALA A 101 -17.48 -16.85 6.63
N VAL A 102 -16.72 -17.31 5.63
CA VAL A 102 -15.83 -16.48 4.82
C VAL A 102 -16.45 -16.24 3.45
N THR A 103 -16.45 -14.98 3.00
CA THR A 103 -16.92 -14.62 1.64
C THR A 103 -15.75 -14.13 0.79
N SER A 104 -15.83 -14.35 -0.52
CA SER A 104 -14.94 -13.73 -1.53
C SER A 104 -15.63 -12.58 -2.30
N ARG A 105 -16.92 -12.34 -2.01
CA ARG A 105 -17.73 -11.32 -2.67
C ARG A 105 -17.13 -9.94 -2.43
N GLU A 106 -16.95 -9.18 -3.51
CA GLU A 106 -16.37 -7.84 -3.54
C GLU A 106 -14.93 -7.71 -3.00
N ALA A 107 -14.21 -8.83 -2.85
CA ALA A 107 -12.78 -8.79 -2.52
C ALA A 107 -11.95 -8.12 -3.65
N CYS A 108 -12.45 -8.22 -4.88
CA CYS A 108 -11.88 -7.68 -6.11
C CYS A 108 -12.94 -6.88 -6.91
N GLY A 109 -12.55 -6.33 -8.08
CA GLY A 109 -13.44 -5.53 -8.93
C GLY A 109 -13.52 -4.04 -8.59
N ASN A 110 -14.49 -3.37 -9.22
CA ASN A 110 -14.84 -1.94 -9.15
C ASN A 110 -15.88 -1.65 -8.06
N VAL A 111 -15.55 -2.07 -6.85
CA VAL A 111 -16.45 -2.10 -5.69
C VAL A 111 -15.69 -1.71 -4.42
N VAL A 112 -16.41 -1.65 -3.30
CA VAL A 112 -15.83 -1.47 -1.97
C VAL A 112 -15.04 -2.71 -1.56
N ARG A 113 -13.73 -2.54 -1.37
CA ARG A 113 -12.82 -3.59 -0.92
C ARG A 113 -13.00 -3.88 0.56
N ASN A 114 -12.20 -4.79 1.11
CA ASN A 114 -12.19 -5.06 2.54
C ASN A 114 -12.03 -3.77 3.37
N VAL A 115 -12.75 -3.67 4.47
CA VAL A 115 -12.66 -2.57 5.44
C VAL A 115 -11.61 -2.95 6.47
N THR A 116 -10.58 -2.10 6.59
CA THR A 116 -9.41 -2.42 7.41
C THR A 116 -9.32 -1.56 8.66
N VAL A 117 -8.73 -2.10 9.71
CA VAL A 117 -8.40 -1.42 10.98
C VAL A 117 -7.05 -1.90 11.49
N SER A 118 -6.52 -1.26 12.54
CA SER A 118 -5.42 -1.88 13.30
C SER A 118 -5.86 -3.24 13.83
N ALA A 119 -5.01 -4.26 13.71
CA ALA A 119 -5.28 -5.57 14.30
C ALA A 119 -5.47 -5.49 15.83
N ARG A 120 -5.00 -4.41 16.47
CA ARG A 120 -5.10 -4.15 17.91
C ARG A 120 -6.23 -3.19 18.31
N SER A 121 -7.07 -2.71 17.39
CA SER A 121 -8.20 -1.84 17.76
C SER A 121 -9.13 -2.53 18.77
N GLY A 122 -9.52 -1.81 19.82
CA GLY A 122 -10.30 -2.33 20.95
C GLY A 122 -9.44 -2.86 22.11
N VAL A 123 -8.13 -3.03 21.91
CA VAL A 123 -7.17 -3.47 22.94
C VAL A 123 -5.90 -2.63 22.96
N LEU A 124 -5.82 -1.58 22.13
CA LEU A 124 -4.63 -0.75 21.97
C LEU A 124 -4.54 0.25 23.14
N PRO A 125 -3.42 0.30 23.89
CA PRO A 125 -3.22 1.33 24.91
C PRO A 125 -3.31 2.73 24.31
N GLY A 126 -4.08 3.61 24.97
CA GLY A 126 -4.22 5.01 24.56
C GLY A 126 -5.06 5.26 23.30
N GLU A 127 -5.86 4.28 22.86
CA GLU A 127 -6.83 4.54 21.79
C GLU A 127 -7.98 5.46 22.25
N VAL A 128 -8.55 6.23 21.32
CA VAL A 128 -9.61 7.20 21.62
C VAL A 128 -10.93 6.49 21.97
N PHE A 129 -11.27 5.48 21.17
CA PHE A 129 -12.34 4.50 21.41
C PHE A 129 -12.20 3.31 20.43
N ASP A 130 -12.83 2.18 20.74
CA ASP A 130 -12.84 1.01 19.87
C ASP A 130 -13.65 1.25 18.58
N VAL A 131 -12.98 1.15 17.44
CA VAL A 131 -13.56 1.32 16.09
C VAL A 131 -14.05 0.01 15.47
N THR A 132 -13.94 -1.13 16.18
CA THR A 132 -14.38 -2.45 15.71
C THR A 132 -15.86 -2.47 15.32
N PRO A 133 -16.80 -1.90 16.10
CA PRO A 133 -18.23 -1.83 15.72
C PRO A 133 -18.48 -1.05 14.43
N HIS A 134 -17.78 0.07 14.24
CA HIS A 134 -17.91 0.92 13.06
C HIS A 134 -17.37 0.22 11.81
N GLY A 135 -16.19 -0.39 11.92
CA GLY A 135 -15.56 -1.11 10.82
C GLY A 135 -16.38 -2.32 10.38
N MET A 136 -16.91 -3.11 11.33
CA MET A 136 -17.78 -4.24 11.02
C MET A 136 -19.11 -3.78 10.40
N GLY A 137 -19.72 -2.74 10.96
CA GLY A 137 -20.97 -2.19 10.45
C GLY A 137 -20.85 -1.66 9.03
N LEU A 138 -19.78 -0.92 8.72
CA LEU A 138 -19.50 -0.49 7.34
C LEU A 138 -19.26 -1.69 6.42
N ALA A 139 -18.50 -2.69 6.86
CA ALA A 139 -18.22 -3.86 6.05
C ALA A 139 -19.48 -4.67 5.70
N ARG A 140 -20.36 -4.90 6.69
CA ARG A 140 -21.61 -5.65 6.52
C ARG A 140 -22.63 -4.88 5.68
N ARG A 141 -22.84 -3.59 5.97
CA ARG A 141 -23.87 -2.78 5.29
C ARG A 141 -23.48 -2.29 3.90
N LEU A 142 -22.20 -2.15 3.60
CA LEU A 142 -21.74 -1.77 2.26
C LEU A 142 -21.58 -2.99 1.33
N LEU A 143 -21.49 -4.20 1.88
CA LEU A 143 -21.47 -5.43 1.08
C LEU A 143 -22.80 -5.58 0.32
N LEU A 144 -22.73 -5.74 -1.00
CA LEU A 144 -23.89 -5.80 -1.91
C LEU A 144 -24.74 -4.51 -1.94
N HIS A 145 -24.31 -3.43 -1.30
CA HIS A 145 -25.05 -2.18 -1.31
C HIS A 145 -25.09 -1.58 -2.72
N PRO A 146 -26.25 -1.11 -3.24
CA PRO A 146 -26.38 -0.60 -4.60
C PRO A 146 -25.36 0.50 -4.96
N ALA A 147 -25.12 1.43 -4.04
CA ALA A 147 -24.14 2.51 -4.23
C ALA A 147 -22.70 2.02 -4.49
N GLY A 148 -22.36 0.79 -4.08
CA GLY A 148 -21.01 0.22 -4.20
C GLY A 148 -20.82 -0.75 -5.36
N GLN A 149 -21.84 -1.00 -6.19
CA GLN A 149 -21.79 -2.05 -7.22
C GLN A 149 -21.22 -1.61 -8.58
N ASP A 150 -21.17 -0.31 -8.85
CA ASP A 150 -20.77 0.23 -10.15
C ASP A 150 -19.90 1.50 -9.99
N LEU A 151 -18.72 1.33 -9.40
CA LEU A 151 -17.77 2.43 -9.19
C LEU A 151 -16.82 2.57 -10.39
N GLY A 152 -16.28 3.76 -10.63
CA GLY A 152 -15.23 3.95 -11.64
C GLY A 152 -14.00 3.06 -11.38
N ARG A 153 -13.67 2.80 -10.10
CA ARG A 153 -12.65 1.85 -9.69
C ARG A 153 -12.83 1.37 -8.25
N LYS A 154 -11.95 0.47 -7.79
CA LYS A 154 -11.88 0.00 -6.40
C LYS A 154 -11.91 1.18 -5.40
N PHE A 155 -12.70 1.00 -4.34
CA PHE A 155 -12.81 1.95 -3.22
C PHE A 155 -12.35 1.26 -1.94
N LYS A 156 -11.44 1.88 -1.19
CA LYS A 156 -10.79 1.32 -0.01
C LYS A 156 -11.10 2.16 1.22
N ILE A 157 -11.55 1.50 2.27
CA ILE A 157 -11.89 2.11 3.55
C ILE A 157 -10.90 1.66 4.63
N HIS A 158 -10.50 2.57 5.51
CA HIS A 158 -9.74 2.27 6.71
C HIS A 158 -10.22 3.09 7.90
N LEU A 159 -10.27 2.46 9.09
CA LEU A 159 -10.53 3.14 10.35
C LEU A 159 -9.34 2.96 11.29
N ALA A 160 -9.02 4.00 12.06
CA ALA A 160 -7.97 4.00 13.06
C ALA A 160 -8.55 4.47 14.39
N SER A 161 -8.29 3.72 15.47
CA SER A 161 -8.72 4.09 16.83
C SER A 161 -7.80 5.13 17.50
N THR A 162 -6.69 5.48 16.86
CA THR A 162 -5.74 6.51 17.28
C THR A 162 -5.14 7.20 16.06
N SER A 163 -4.51 8.36 16.23
CA SER A 163 -3.75 9.07 15.20
C SER A 163 -2.29 8.61 15.07
N ASP A 164 -1.87 7.56 15.80
CA ASP A 164 -0.51 7.01 15.66
C ASP A 164 -0.26 6.56 14.21
N PRO A 165 0.71 7.15 13.49
CA PRO A 165 0.97 6.85 12.09
C PRO A 165 1.43 5.41 11.81
N ARG A 166 1.81 4.64 12.84
CA ARG A 166 2.13 3.21 12.69
C ARG A 166 0.90 2.35 12.43
N VAL A 167 -0.27 2.79 12.90
CA VAL A 167 -1.54 2.04 12.77
C VAL A 167 -2.63 2.83 12.03
N ASP A 168 -2.50 4.15 11.91
CA ASP A 168 -3.40 4.99 11.14
C ASP A 168 -2.96 5.11 9.67
N LEU A 169 -3.62 4.33 8.81
CA LEU A 169 -3.44 4.38 7.35
C LEU A 169 -4.49 5.25 6.65
N SER A 170 -5.26 6.08 7.38
CA SER A 170 -6.36 6.88 6.80
C SER A 170 -5.91 7.79 5.66
N SER A 171 -4.66 8.27 5.69
CA SER A 171 -4.10 9.15 4.66
C SER A 171 -3.83 8.46 3.31
N ILE A 172 -3.91 7.13 3.21
CA ILE A 172 -3.65 6.39 1.96
C ILE A 172 -4.87 5.59 1.44
N HIS A 173 -6.04 5.85 2.01
CA HIS A 173 -7.31 5.20 1.65
C HIS A 173 -8.27 6.15 0.94
N ASP A 174 -9.20 5.60 0.15
CA ASP A 174 -10.20 6.40 -0.56
C ASP A 174 -11.14 7.09 0.46
N LEU A 175 -11.49 6.38 1.54
CA LEU A 175 -12.11 6.90 2.76
C LEU A 175 -11.30 6.45 3.99
N GLY A 176 -10.74 7.41 4.72
CA GLY A 176 -10.01 7.21 5.96
C GLY A 176 -10.74 7.85 7.13
N LEU A 177 -10.87 7.11 8.24
CA LEU A 177 -11.60 7.54 9.43
C LEU A 177 -10.68 7.42 10.64
N THR A 178 -10.24 8.54 11.20
CA THR A 178 -9.43 8.55 12.42
C THR A 178 -10.32 8.93 13.60
N ALA A 179 -10.40 8.07 14.61
CA ALA A 179 -11.21 8.31 15.81
C ALA A 179 -10.80 9.61 16.52
N THR A 180 -11.78 10.39 16.95
CA THR A 180 -11.62 11.63 17.71
C THR A 180 -12.85 11.87 18.58
N ARG A 181 -12.79 12.89 19.44
CA ARG A 181 -13.94 13.41 20.17
C ARG A 181 -14.18 14.87 19.80
N ASP A 182 -15.42 15.33 19.92
CA ASP A 182 -15.72 16.76 19.85
C ASP A 182 -15.36 17.47 21.18
N ALA A 183 -15.66 18.77 21.27
CA ALA A 183 -15.44 19.56 22.48
C ALA A 183 -16.26 19.06 23.70
N GLY A 184 -17.39 18.38 23.48
CA GLY A 184 -18.23 17.79 24.52
C GLY A 184 -17.85 16.35 24.89
N GLY A 185 -16.84 15.77 24.24
CA GLY A 185 -16.40 14.40 24.46
C GLY A 185 -17.15 13.33 23.64
N ALA A 186 -18.09 13.72 22.77
CA ALA A 186 -18.86 12.79 21.96
C ALA A 186 -17.99 12.10 20.89
N PRO A 187 -18.16 10.79 20.66
CA PRO A 187 -17.32 10.03 19.73
C PRO A 187 -17.64 10.38 18.27
N GLY A 188 -16.57 10.56 17.49
CA GLY A 188 -16.66 10.80 16.05
C GLY A 188 -15.34 10.55 15.34
N PHE A 189 -15.25 11.03 14.11
CA PHE A 189 -14.09 10.78 13.25
C PHE A 189 -13.65 12.04 12.53
N VAL A 190 -12.33 12.21 12.42
CA VAL A 190 -11.75 13.04 11.36
C VAL A 190 -11.87 12.26 10.06
N VAL A 191 -12.56 12.82 9.08
CA VAL A 191 -12.83 12.15 7.80
C VAL A 191 -11.84 12.63 6.73
N ARG A 192 -11.10 11.68 6.16
CA ARG A 192 -10.17 11.91 5.06
C ARG A 192 -10.60 11.20 3.79
N VAL A 193 -10.38 11.82 2.64
CA VAL A 193 -10.80 11.32 1.35
C VAL A 193 -9.73 11.47 0.28
N GLY A 194 -9.75 10.59 -0.73
CA GLY A 194 -8.90 10.72 -1.90
C GLY A 194 -7.45 10.30 -1.68
N GLY A 195 -7.16 9.47 -0.68
CA GLY A 195 -5.85 8.85 -0.52
C GLY A 195 -5.63 7.70 -1.49
N GLY A 196 -4.37 7.43 -1.83
CA GLY A 196 -4.04 6.20 -2.52
C GLY A 196 -2.67 6.19 -3.16
N LEU A 197 -1.93 5.12 -2.90
CA LEU A 197 -0.59 4.87 -3.44
C LEU A 197 -0.64 4.64 -4.96
N GLY A 198 -0.80 3.40 -5.43
CA GLY A 198 -0.68 3.13 -6.87
C GLY A 198 0.69 3.58 -7.40
N PRO A 199 0.83 3.80 -8.71
CA PRO A 199 2.07 4.35 -9.27
C PRO A 199 2.34 5.79 -8.82
N ILE A 200 1.28 6.57 -8.60
CA ILE A 200 1.35 8.00 -8.27
C ILE A 200 0.72 8.19 -6.90
N PRO A 201 1.45 8.30 -5.80
CA PRO A 201 0.85 8.32 -4.47
C PRO A 201 0.18 9.68 -4.16
N HIS A 202 -1.07 9.67 -3.67
CA HIS A 202 -1.76 10.86 -3.13
C HIS A 202 -2.03 10.67 -1.64
N GLU A 203 -1.78 11.73 -0.87
CA GLU A 203 -2.23 11.86 0.52
C GLU A 203 -3.69 12.28 0.54
N ALA A 204 -4.50 11.64 1.39
CA ALA A 204 -5.91 11.97 1.54
C ALA A 204 -6.10 13.37 2.16
N LYS A 205 -7.10 14.10 1.66
CA LYS A 205 -7.48 15.43 2.16
C LYS A 205 -8.50 15.30 3.28
N ILE A 206 -8.48 16.22 4.25
CA ILE A 206 -9.51 16.28 5.29
C ILE A 206 -10.79 16.82 4.65
N LEU A 207 -11.84 16.00 4.60
CA LEU A 207 -13.16 16.43 4.14
C LEU A 207 -13.94 17.12 5.26
N TYR A 208 -13.95 16.48 6.43
CA TYR A 208 -14.57 16.98 7.65
C TYR A 208 -13.62 16.80 8.83
N PRO A 209 -13.42 17.85 9.65
CA PRO A 209 -12.60 17.73 10.87
C PRO A 209 -13.29 16.87 11.93
N PHE A 210 -14.61 16.77 11.89
CA PHE A 210 -15.40 15.93 12.78
C PHE A 210 -16.69 15.47 12.10
N VAL A 211 -17.00 14.18 12.22
CA VAL A 211 -18.30 13.59 11.89
C VAL A 211 -18.69 12.66 13.04
N PRO A 212 -19.87 12.83 13.67
CA PRO A 212 -20.37 11.93 14.70
C PRO A 212 -20.40 10.47 14.23
N GLU A 213 -20.15 9.53 15.14
CA GLU A 213 -19.99 8.12 14.76
C GLU A 213 -21.18 7.50 14.04
N HIS A 214 -22.40 7.92 14.36
CA HIS A 214 -23.63 7.41 13.75
C HIS A 214 -23.84 7.92 12.30
N GLU A 215 -23.16 9.01 11.92
CA GLU A 215 -23.29 9.63 10.60
C GLU A 215 -22.30 9.07 9.56
N VAL A 216 -21.35 8.24 9.99
CA VAL A 216 -20.28 7.70 9.15
C VAL A 216 -20.81 6.83 8.02
N LEU A 217 -21.82 5.99 8.27
CA LEU A 217 -22.42 5.14 7.25
C LEU A 217 -23.17 5.95 6.18
N PRO A 218 -24.09 6.87 6.53
CA PRO A 218 -24.72 7.75 5.56
C PRO A 218 -23.69 8.51 4.70
N LEU A 219 -22.63 9.02 5.34
CA LEU A 219 -21.54 9.70 4.65
C LEU A 219 -20.81 8.77 3.65
N ALA A 220 -20.50 7.53 4.06
CA ALA A 220 -19.88 6.56 3.18
C ALA A 220 -20.76 6.25 1.96
N VAL A 221 -22.08 6.09 2.14
CA VAL A 221 -23.02 5.87 1.04
C VAL A 221 -23.06 7.07 0.10
N ALA A 222 -23.13 8.29 0.63
CA ALA A 222 -23.10 9.52 -0.17
C ALA A 222 -21.81 9.63 -1.01
N LEU A 223 -20.64 9.39 -0.41
CA LEU A 223 -19.36 9.38 -1.11
C LEU A 223 -19.32 8.36 -2.26
N LEU A 224 -19.89 7.16 -2.04
CA LEU A 224 -19.97 6.13 -3.07
C LEU A 224 -20.88 6.57 -4.23
N ARG A 225 -22.04 7.19 -3.94
CA ARG A 225 -22.93 7.74 -4.98
C ARG A 225 -22.24 8.84 -5.80
N VAL A 226 -21.56 9.79 -5.14
CA VAL A 226 -20.76 10.83 -5.82
C VAL A 226 -19.71 10.18 -6.73
N PHE A 227 -18.97 9.19 -6.22
CA PHE A 227 -17.92 8.54 -6.99
C PHE A 227 -18.46 7.73 -8.17
N ALA A 228 -19.60 7.04 -8.00
CA ALA A 228 -20.26 6.30 -9.08
C ALA A 228 -20.71 7.23 -10.22
N ARG A 229 -21.21 8.43 -9.87
CA ARG A 229 -21.74 9.44 -10.80
C ARG A 229 -20.65 10.25 -11.50
N LEU A 230 -19.63 10.69 -10.76
CA LEU A 230 -18.62 11.65 -11.26
C LEU A 230 -17.25 11.04 -11.54
N GLY A 231 -17.03 9.77 -11.16
CA GLY A 231 -15.75 9.08 -11.36
C GLY A 231 -15.44 8.81 -12.84
N GLU A 232 -14.17 8.93 -13.20
CA GLU A 232 -13.67 8.57 -14.54
C GLU A 232 -13.83 7.05 -14.78
N ARG A 233 -14.23 6.67 -16.00
CA ARG A 233 -14.54 5.29 -16.39
C ARG A 233 -13.79 4.82 -17.63
N ARG A 234 -13.39 5.74 -18.51
CA ARG A 234 -12.67 5.45 -19.77
C ARG A 234 -11.18 5.24 -19.49
N LEU A 235 -10.54 6.21 -18.83
CA LEU A 235 -9.12 6.15 -18.52
C LEU A 235 -8.87 5.48 -17.17
N ARG A 236 -8.58 4.18 -17.19
CA ARG A 236 -8.40 3.35 -15.98
C ARG A 236 -7.30 3.86 -15.05
N SER A 237 -6.23 4.43 -15.61
CA SER A 237 -5.14 5.05 -14.84
C SER A 237 -5.60 6.27 -14.03
N LYS A 238 -6.66 6.97 -14.46
CA LYS A 238 -7.26 8.13 -13.77
C LYS A 238 -8.60 7.83 -13.07
N ALA A 239 -9.05 6.57 -13.07
CA ALA A 239 -10.37 6.18 -12.56
C ALA A 239 -10.49 6.04 -11.02
N ARG A 240 -9.39 6.23 -10.25
CA ARG A 240 -9.43 6.14 -8.78
C ARG A 240 -10.02 7.41 -8.16
N PHE A 241 -10.68 7.26 -7.01
CA PHE A 241 -11.34 8.36 -6.31
C PHE A 241 -10.41 9.55 -6.03
N LYS A 242 -9.13 9.30 -5.71
CA LYS A 242 -8.12 10.36 -5.53
C LYS A 242 -8.03 11.37 -6.69
N PHE A 243 -8.23 10.94 -7.94
CA PHE A 243 -8.18 11.85 -9.10
C PHE A 243 -9.46 12.67 -9.22
N LEU A 244 -10.60 12.10 -8.80
CA LEU A 244 -11.84 12.88 -8.67
C LEU A 244 -11.69 13.96 -7.61
N VAL A 245 -11.13 13.62 -6.45
CA VAL A 245 -10.86 14.59 -5.36
C VAL A 245 -9.92 15.70 -5.84
N ALA A 246 -8.80 15.35 -6.49
CA ALA A 246 -7.86 16.33 -7.03
C ALA A 246 -8.50 17.25 -8.09
N ARG A 247 -9.34 16.70 -8.98
CA ARG A 247 -10.02 17.46 -10.02
C ARG A 247 -11.08 18.43 -9.47
N LEU A 248 -11.83 18.01 -8.45
CA LEU A 248 -12.92 18.83 -7.89
C LEU A 248 -12.42 19.83 -6.84
N GLY A 249 -11.37 19.49 -6.09
CA GLY A 249 -11.06 20.13 -4.83
C GLY A 249 -12.01 19.69 -3.71
N VAL A 250 -11.59 19.91 -2.46
CA VAL A 250 -12.31 19.42 -1.28
C VAL A 250 -13.65 20.12 -1.10
N GLU A 251 -13.72 21.41 -1.39
CA GLU A 251 -14.90 22.26 -1.19
C GLU A 251 -16.03 21.86 -2.14
N ALA A 252 -15.72 21.66 -3.42
CA ALA A 252 -16.71 21.23 -4.40
C ALA A 252 -17.16 19.79 -4.12
N LEU A 253 -16.22 18.91 -3.75
CA LEU A 253 -16.56 17.55 -3.32
C LEU A 253 -17.51 17.57 -2.11
N ARG A 254 -17.25 18.42 -1.11
CA ARG A 254 -18.08 18.55 0.08
C ARG A 254 -19.52 18.91 -0.27
N ARG A 255 -19.73 19.88 -1.17
CA ARG A 255 -21.08 20.25 -1.66
C ARG A 255 -21.79 19.10 -2.36
N GLU A 256 -21.08 18.35 -3.21
CA GLU A 256 -21.64 17.18 -3.89
C GLU A 256 -22.06 16.10 -2.89
N VAL A 257 -21.23 15.86 -1.86
CA VAL A 257 -21.49 14.86 -0.82
C VAL A 257 -22.67 15.27 0.05
N GLU A 258 -22.76 16.54 0.45
CA GLU A 258 -23.89 17.05 1.26
C GLU A 258 -25.22 16.90 0.53
N ARG A 259 -25.25 17.21 -0.77
CA ARG A 259 -26.45 17.00 -1.59
C ARG A 259 -26.85 15.53 -1.66
N GLU A 260 -25.91 14.63 -1.95
CA GLU A 260 -26.21 13.19 -1.99
C GLU A 260 -26.65 12.67 -0.62
N ARG A 261 -26.05 13.19 0.46
CA ARG A 261 -26.30 12.77 1.83
C ARG A 261 -27.70 13.13 2.32
N ALA A 262 -28.26 14.26 1.87
CA ALA A 262 -29.65 14.62 2.14
C ALA A 262 -30.66 13.57 1.58
N GLU A 263 -30.27 12.86 0.52
CA GLU A 263 -31.06 11.81 -0.14
C GLU A 263 -30.71 10.39 0.33
N VAL A 264 -29.84 10.24 1.34
CA VAL A 264 -29.54 8.94 1.93
C VAL A 264 -30.58 8.65 3.00
N ALA A 265 -31.34 7.57 2.81
CA ALA A 265 -32.29 7.09 3.80
C ALA A 265 -31.60 6.87 5.15
N ASP A 266 -32.30 7.25 6.24
CA ASP A 266 -31.81 7.02 7.60
C ASP A 266 -31.59 5.52 7.82
N PRO A 267 -30.36 5.07 8.12
CA PRO A 267 -30.08 3.67 8.42
C PRO A 267 -30.60 3.23 9.81
N GLY A 268 -31.26 4.12 10.55
CA GLY A 268 -31.70 3.91 11.92
C GLY A 268 -30.51 3.81 12.88
N PRO A 269 -30.69 3.17 14.06
CA PRO A 269 -29.63 3.02 15.07
C PRO A 269 -28.63 1.91 14.69
N TRP A 270 -28.10 1.97 13.47
CA TRP A 270 -27.29 0.93 12.84
C TRP A 270 -26.07 0.53 13.69
N LEU A 271 -25.42 1.52 14.31
CA LEU A 271 -24.24 1.29 15.14
C LEU A 271 -24.59 0.58 16.45
N ARG A 272 -25.74 0.91 17.06
CA ARG A 272 -26.25 0.19 18.24
C ARG A 272 -26.52 -1.27 17.90
N ALA A 273 -27.16 -1.53 16.75
CA ALA A 273 -27.40 -2.89 16.28
C ALA A 273 -26.10 -3.67 16.07
N GLU A 274 -25.05 -3.04 15.51
CA GLU A 274 -23.74 -3.69 15.34
C GLU A 274 -23.04 -3.97 16.66
N ARG A 275 -23.08 -3.02 17.61
CA ARG A 275 -22.49 -3.25 18.95
C ARG A 275 -23.13 -4.45 19.64
N LEU A 276 -24.44 -4.64 19.48
CA LEU A 276 -25.17 -5.79 20.04
C LEU A 276 -24.91 -7.11 19.28
N ALA A 277 -24.62 -7.03 17.98
CA ALA A 277 -24.41 -8.20 17.12
C ALA A 277 -22.93 -8.62 16.98
N LEU A 278 -22.01 -7.92 17.63
CA LEU A 278 -20.60 -8.28 17.65
C LEU A 278 -20.33 -9.25 18.79
N ASP A 279 -19.83 -10.44 18.44
CA ASP A 279 -19.36 -11.39 19.44
C ASP A 279 -18.20 -10.79 20.23
N GLU A 280 -18.33 -10.84 21.56
CA GLU A 280 -17.26 -10.48 22.48
C GLU A 280 -16.08 -11.44 22.33
N GLU A 281 -14.87 -10.90 22.48
CA GLU A 281 -13.67 -11.72 22.51
C GLU A 281 -13.53 -12.31 23.91
N HIS A 282 -13.69 -13.62 24.04
CA HIS A 282 -13.66 -14.34 25.32
C HIS A 282 -12.30 -15.00 25.56
N PRO A 283 -11.39 -14.37 26.34
CA PRO A 283 -10.10 -14.99 26.67
C PRO A 283 -10.26 -16.24 27.54
N LEU A 284 -9.36 -17.22 27.36
CA LEU A 284 -9.43 -18.52 28.05
C LEU A 284 -8.83 -18.51 29.46
N ALA A 285 -7.95 -17.55 29.77
CA ALA A 285 -7.28 -17.43 31.07
C ALA A 285 -7.48 -16.01 31.64
N PRO A 286 -7.41 -15.82 32.97
CA PRO A 286 -7.42 -14.49 33.58
C PRO A 286 -6.14 -13.70 33.23
N PRO A 287 -6.16 -12.35 33.29
CA PRO A 287 -4.97 -11.55 33.08
C PRO A 287 -3.90 -11.87 34.14
N ALA A 288 -2.63 -11.88 33.72
CA ALA A 288 -1.49 -12.15 34.58
C ALA A 288 -0.25 -11.41 34.05
N PRO A 289 0.72 -11.06 34.90
CA PRO A 289 1.96 -10.45 34.43
C PRO A 289 2.74 -11.40 33.51
N LEU A 290 3.55 -10.83 32.62
CA LEU A 290 4.48 -11.58 31.80
C LEU A 290 5.54 -12.25 32.71
N PRO A 291 5.78 -13.56 32.60
CA PRO A 291 6.82 -14.23 33.36
C PRO A 291 8.22 -13.88 32.83
N GLU A 292 9.25 -14.15 33.63
CA GLU A 292 10.64 -14.08 33.18
C GLU A 292 10.88 -15.07 32.02
N PRO A 293 11.58 -14.66 30.95
CA PRO A 293 11.86 -15.53 29.82
C PRO A 293 12.85 -16.65 30.21
N ALA A 294 12.56 -17.88 29.80
CA ALA A 294 13.39 -19.06 30.10
C ALA A 294 14.67 -19.16 29.24
N SER A 295 14.86 -18.27 28.25
CA SER A 295 16.02 -18.26 27.35
C SER A 295 16.16 -16.92 26.63
N GLU A 296 17.36 -16.62 26.10
CA GLU A 296 17.61 -15.42 25.27
C GLU A 296 16.70 -15.35 24.04
N VAL A 297 16.42 -16.49 23.41
CA VAL A 297 15.49 -16.58 22.26
C VAL A 297 14.08 -16.16 22.66
N GLN A 298 13.62 -16.59 23.84
CA GLN A 298 12.31 -16.20 24.36
C GLN A 298 12.29 -14.74 24.81
N ALA A 299 13.36 -14.24 25.44
CA ALA A 299 13.50 -12.85 25.83
C ALA A 299 13.35 -11.92 24.61
N ARG A 300 14.06 -12.23 23.50
CA ARG A 300 13.93 -11.47 22.25
C ARG A 300 12.53 -11.55 21.65
N PHE A 301 11.87 -12.72 21.75
CA PHE A 301 10.48 -12.85 21.29
C PHE A 301 9.55 -11.97 22.12
N PHE A 302 9.69 -11.97 23.45
CA PHE A 302 8.89 -11.15 24.35
C PHE A 302 9.05 -9.67 24.01
N GLU A 303 10.29 -9.19 23.91
CA GLU A 303 10.59 -7.79 23.59
C GLU A 303 10.00 -7.32 22.26
N GLN A 304 10.10 -8.13 21.20
CA GLN A 304 9.78 -7.69 19.84
C GLN A 304 8.38 -8.08 19.35
N SER A 305 7.71 -9.00 20.05
CA SER A 305 6.48 -9.64 19.57
C SER A 305 5.34 -9.55 20.58
N VAL A 306 5.61 -9.31 21.86
CA VAL A 306 4.58 -9.28 22.91
C VAL A 306 4.34 -7.82 23.30
N LEU A 307 3.11 -7.36 23.08
CA LEU A 307 2.72 -5.97 23.26
C LEU A 307 1.63 -5.87 24.31
N GLU A 308 1.82 -5.04 25.33
CA GLU A 308 0.81 -4.79 26.35
C GLU A 308 -0.48 -4.24 25.77
N GLU A 309 -1.62 -4.77 26.21
CA GLU A 309 -2.95 -4.27 25.89
C GLU A 309 -3.43 -3.23 26.93
N ALA A 310 -4.54 -2.56 26.65
CA ALA A 310 -5.13 -1.59 27.57
C ALA A 310 -5.55 -2.22 28.92
N GLU A 311 -5.88 -3.51 28.92
CA GLU A 311 -6.14 -4.29 30.13
C GLU A 311 -4.81 -4.83 30.70
N ALA A 312 -4.47 -4.44 31.92
CA ALA A 312 -3.23 -4.86 32.57
C ALA A 312 -3.15 -6.40 32.69
N GLY A 313 -1.98 -6.98 32.38
CA GLY A 313 -1.79 -8.43 32.36
C GLY A 313 -2.38 -9.14 31.11
N ARG A 314 -2.86 -8.37 30.13
CA ARG A 314 -3.18 -8.85 28.78
C ARG A 314 -2.16 -8.36 27.76
N TYR A 315 -1.91 -9.22 26.78
CA TYR A 315 -0.94 -8.99 25.74
C TYR A 315 -1.49 -9.37 24.36
N SER A 316 -1.10 -8.56 23.37
CA SER A 316 -1.19 -8.91 21.97
C SER A 316 0.13 -9.56 21.54
N VAL A 317 0.10 -10.77 20.99
CA VAL A 317 1.28 -11.46 20.44
C VAL A 317 1.29 -11.31 18.91
N ARG A 318 2.23 -10.53 18.38
CA ARG A 318 2.46 -10.37 16.94
C ARG A 318 3.26 -11.55 16.42
N VAL A 319 2.74 -12.25 15.42
CA VAL A 319 3.36 -13.42 14.81
C VAL A 319 3.96 -13.02 13.47
N ARG A 320 5.27 -13.19 13.33
CA ARG A 320 5.97 -13.04 12.05
C ARG A 320 5.54 -14.14 11.11
N VAL A 321 5.01 -13.77 9.93
CA VAL A 321 4.66 -14.70 8.86
C VAL A 321 5.52 -14.33 7.64
N PRO A 322 6.64 -15.04 7.41
CA PRO A 322 7.57 -14.69 6.34
C PRO A 322 6.89 -14.57 4.98
N ARG A 323 6.99 -13.37 4.36
CA ARG A 323 6.35 -13.01 3.07
C ARG A 323 4.81 -13.03 3.08
N GLY A 324 4.19 -13.29 4.23
CA GLY A 324 2.76 -13.52 4.39
C GLY A 324 2.29 -14.91 3.96
N ASP A 325 3.17 -15.88 3.76
CA ASP A 325 2.79 -17.21 3.25
C ASP A 325 2.67 -18.23 4.40
N LEU A 326 1.51 -18.90 4.49
CA LEU A 326 1.25 -20.00 5.42
C LEU A 326 0.95 -21.29 4.67
N ASP A 327 1.55 -22.40 5.11
CA ASP A 327 1.23 -23.74 4.61
C ASP A 327 0.03 -24.38 5.36
N PRO A 328 -0.58 -25.46 4.83
CA PRO A 328 -1.73 -26.11 5.46
C PRO A 328 -1.48 -26.60 6.89
N ALA A 329 -0.27 -27.07 7.21
CA ALA A 329 0.08 -27.54 8.55
C ALA A 329 0.15 -26.37 9.54
N GLN A 330 0.71 -25.24 9.11
CA GLN A 330 0.72 -24.00 9.89
C GLN A 330 -0.69 -23.47 10.14
N LEU A 331 -1.56 -23.47 9.13
CA LEU A 331 -2.95 -23.02 9.26
C LEU A 331 -3.73 -23.87 10.26
N ARG A 332 -3.66 -25.20 10.15
CA ARG A 332 -4.31 -26.13 11.11
C ARG A 332 -3.70 -26.03 12.51
N GLY A 333 -2.38 -25.85 12.60
CA GLY A 333 -1.69 -25.63 13.87
C GLY A 333 -2.10 -24.33 14.56
N LEU A 334 -2.25 -23.24 13.80
CA LEU A 334 -2.78 -21.98 14.30
C LEU A 334 -4.24 -22.15 14.75
N ALA A 335 -5.09 -22.84 13.97
CA ALA A 335 -6.47 -23.12 14.37
C ALA A 335 -6.55 -23.84 15.73
N ARG A 336 -5.66 -24.82 15.95
CA ARG A 336 -5.52 -25.50 17.25
C ARG A 336 -5.08 -24.56 18.36
N LEU A 337 -4.05 -23.75 18.11
CA LEU A 337 -3.56 -22.74 19.06
C LEU A 337 -4.69 -21.79 19.49
N LEU A 338 -5.51 -21.32 18.55
CA LEU A 338 -6.61 -20.41 18.86
C LEU A 338 -7.65 -21.00 19.82
N ARG A 339 -7.98 -22.28 19.65
CA ARG A 339 -8.95 -22.98 20.51
C ARG A 339 -8.39 -23.29 21.88
N GLU A 340 -7.10 -23.61 21.95
CA GLU A 340 -6.47 -24.08 23.17
C GLU A 340 -5.89 -22.94 24.02
N GLU A 341 -5.49 -21.81 23.43
CA GLU A 341 -4.73 -20.77 24.13
C GLU A 341 -5.36 -19.36 24.11
N THR A 342 -6.16 -18.98 23.10
CA THR A 342 -6.54 -17.54 22.95
C THR A 342 -8.04 -17.26 22.86
N GLY A 343 -8.89 -18.26 22.64
CA GLY A 343 -10.34 -18.04 22.51
C GLY A 343 -10.74 -17.45 21.15
N GLU A 344 -10.04 -17.85 20.08
CA GLU A 344 -10.29 -17.41 18.69
C GLU A 344 -10.11 -15.90 18.41
N THR A 345 -9.26 -15.23 19.18
CA THR A 345 -8.96 -13.79 19.09
C THR A 345 -7.84 -13.42 18.10
N LEU A 346 -7.87 -13.97 16.88
CA LEU A 346 -6.84 -13.71 15.85
C LEU A 346 -7.26 -12.63 14.86
N ARG A 347 -6.33 -11.72 14.53
CA ARG A 347 -6.47 -10.80 13.39
C ARG A 347 -5.25 -10.80 12.49
N ILE A 348 -5.47 -10.65 11.18
CA ILE A 348 -4.41 -10.35 10.20
C ILE A 348 -4.07 -8.86 10.29
N ASP A 349 -2.78 -8.51 10.34
CA ASP A 349 -2.30 -7.14 10.38
C ASP A 349 -1.97 -6.60 8.98
N LEU A 350 -1.65 -5.31 8.90
CA LEU A 350 -1.50 -4.54 7.66
C LEU A 350 -0.17 -4.81 6.91
N ASP A 351 0.74 -5.56 7.53
CA ASP A 351 2.10 -5.89 7.07
C ASP A 351 2.31 -7.40 6.80
N HIS A 352 1.22 -8.15 6.62
CA HIS A 352 1.20 -9.62 6.47
C HIS A 352 1.48 -10.41 7.76
N SER A 353 1.60 -9.76 8.91
CA SER A 353 1.68 -10.47 10.19
C SER A 353 0.31 -10.89 10.71
N LEU A 354 0.30 -11.73 11.74
CA LEU A 354 -0.88 -12.06 12.52
C LEU A 354 -0.76 -11.46 13.93
N VAL A 355 -1.89 -11.18 14.58
CA VAL A 355 -1.94 -10.73 15.97
C VAL A 355 -2.92 -11.61 16.74
N LEU A 356 -2.40 -12.34 17.72
CA LEU A 356 -3.19 -13.01 18.75
C LEU A 356 -3.47 -11.99 19.85
N ARG A 357 -4.74 -11.76 20.20
CA ARG A 357 -5.14 -10.73 21.17
C ARG A 357 -5.58 -11.36 22.49
N ARG A 358 -5.67 -10.56 23.56
CA ARG A 358 -6.22 -10.96 24.86
C ARG A 358 -5.45 -12.13 25.52
N VAL A 359 -4.18 -12.33 25.16
CA VAL A 359 -3.35 -13.41 25.71
C VAL A 359 -2.95 -13.03 27.14
N SER A 360 -3.17 -13.92 28.11
CA SER A 360 -2.68 -13.71 29.48
C SER A 360 -1.15 -13.81 29.51
N GLY A 361 -0.47 -13.00 30.33
CA GLY A 361 0.99 -13.08 30.49
C GLY A 361 1.49 -14.50 30.80
N ALA A 362 0.74 -15.24 31.61
CA ALA A 362 1.03 -16.64 31.96
C ALA A 362 0.98 -17.61 30.75
N GLN A 363 0.22 -17.28 29.70
CA GLN A 363 0.07 -18.10 28.50
C GLN A 363 1.16 -17.82 27.45
N VAL A 364 1.85 -16.67 27.52
CA VAL A 364 2.81 -16.25 26.51
C VAL A 364 3.93 -17.29 26.26
N PRO A 365 4.53 -17.94 27.28
CA PRO A 365 5.52 -19.00 27.05
C PRO A 365 4.97 -20.19 26.24
N ALA A 366 3.73 -20.63 26.53
CA ALA A 366 3.10 -21.74 25.84
C ALA A 366 2.75 -21.37 24.38
N VAL A 367 2.20 -20.17 24.18
CA VAL A 367 1.95 -19.61 22.84
C VAL A 367 3.25 -19.55 22.04
N HIS A 368 4.34 -19.04 22.63
CA HIS A 368 5.64 -18.99 21.96
C HIS A 368 6.16 -20.38 21.57
N ALA A 369 6.06 -21.36 22.47
CA ALA A 369 6.48 -22.74 22.19
C ALA A 369 5.70 -23.36 21.02
N ARG A 370 4.38 -23.18 20.98
CA ARG A 370 3.53 -23.65 19.88
C ARG A 370 3.85 -22.95 18.56
N LEU A 371 4.02 -21.63 18.57
CA LEU A 371 4.42 -20.88 17.39
C LEU A 371 5.79 -21.34 16.88
N ARG A 372 6.75 -21.64 17.76
CA ARG A 372 8.04 -22.21 17.37
C ARG A 372 7.90 -23.58 16.70
N ALA A 373 7.05 -24.46 17.22
CA ALA A 373 6.75 -25.76 16.59
C ALA A 373 6.19 -25.60 15.17
N LEU A 374 5.44 -24.53 14.92
CA LEU A 374 4.90 -24.17 13.60
C LEU A 374 5.89 -23.38 12.71
N ARG A 375 7.12 -23.13 13.17
CA ARG A 375 8.12 -22.27 12.52
C ARG A 375 7.67 -20.81 12.35
N LEU A 376 6.82 -20.33 13.27
CA LEU A 376 6.25 -18.97 13.33
C LEU A 376 6.67 -18.19 14.58
N GLY A 377 7.46 -18.80 15.49
CA GLY A 377 7.92 -18.18 16.75
C GLY A 377 9.12 -17.23 16.61
N TRP A 378 9.32 -16.65 15.42
CA TRP A 378 10.40 -15.69 15.14
C TRP A 378 9.98 -14.27 15.53
N PRO A 379 10.88 -13.46 16.09
CA PRO A 379 10.58 -12.06 16.38
C PRO A 379 10.68 -11.17 15.11
N GLY A 380 10.31 -9.90 15.26
CA GLY A 380 10.59 -8.85 14.27
C GLY A 380 9.64 -8.80 13.07
N ALA A 381 8.36 -9.11 13.28
CA ALA A 381 7.33 -9.04 12.23
C ALA A 381 7.27 -7.65 11.56
N GLY A 382 7.33 -7.64 10.22
CA GLY A 382 7.29 -6.42 9.40
C GLY A 382 8.57 -5.56 9.40
N GLY A 383 9.66 -6.05 10.01
CA GLY A 383 10.94 -5.37 10.12
C GLY A 383 11.89 -5.59 8.92
N LEU A 384 13.15 -5.17 9.08
CA LEU A 384 14.19 -5.26 8.05
C LEU A 384 14.37 -6.65 7.45
N ALA A 385 14.35 -7.71 8.26
CA ALA A 385 14.49 -9.09 7.81
C ALA A 385 13.15 -9.76 7.43
N ASP A 386 12.03 -9.05 7.56
CA ASP A 386 10.69 -9.52 7.21
C ASP A 386 9.99 -8.52 6.29
N PRO A 387 10.53 -8.27 5.08
CA PRO A 387 9.97 -7.26 4.19
C PRO A 387 8.57 -7.63 3.73
N VAL A 388 7.69 -6.64 3.66
CA VAL A 388 6.36 -6.80 3.07
C VAL A 388 6.49 -6.89 1.55
N THR A 389 6.05 -7.99 0.96
CA THR A 389 6.18 -8.23 -0.50
C THR A 389 4.84 -8.43 -1.19
N CYS A 390 4.63 -7.82 -2.36
CA CYS A 390 3.51 -8.24 -3.21
C CYS A 390 3.83 -9.55 -3.96
N PRO A 391 2.84 -10.24 -4.56
CA PRO A 391 3.11 -11.45 -5.34
C PRO A 391 4.12 -11.23 -6.49
N GLY A 392 4.09 -10.06 -7.13
CA GLY A 392 5.00 -9.74 -8.26
C GLY A 392 4.95 -10.78 -9.37
N ALA A 393 6.04 -10.95 -10.10
CA ALA A 393 6.10 -11.82 -11.28
C ALA A 393 5.95 -13.31 -10.98
N ASP A 394 5.91 -13.72 -9.70
CA ASP A 394 5.60 -15.11 -9.30
C ASP A 394 4.22 -15.54 -9.81
N THR A 395 3.21 -14.66 -9.69
CA THR A 395 1.83 -14.94 -10.13
C THR A 395 1.12 -13.75 -10.77
N CYS A 396 1.57 -12.52 -10.59
CA CYS A 396 0.86 -11.33 -11.09
C CYS A 396 1.20 -11.05 -12.56
N LYS A 397 0.17 -10.89 -13.41
CA LYS A 397 0.31 -10.49 -14.83
C LYS A 397 1.05 -9.15 -15.03
N LEU A 398 0.98 -8.26 -14.04
CA LEU A 398 1.66 -6.94 -14.03
C LEU A 398 3.04 -6.96 -13.37
N GLY A 399 3.43 -8.08 -12.75
CA GLY A 399 4.72 -8.18 -12.08
C GLY A 399 5.86 -8.03 -13.09
N VAL A 400 6.75 -7.09 -12.83
CA VAL A 400 8.00 -6.91 -13.57
C VAL A 400 9.10 -7.74 -12.93
N THR A 401 9.17 -7.73 -11.59
CA THR A 401 10.16 -8.50 -10.84
C THR A 401 9.52 -9.47 -9.83
N ARG A 402 10.33 -10.34 -9.19
CA ARG A 402 9.92 -11.34 -8.18
C ARG A 402 10.27 -10.97 -6.71
N PRO A 403 9.51 -10.07 -6.04
CA PRO A 403 9.68 -9.71 -4.64
C PRO A 403 9.71 -10.87 -3.65
N ARG A 404 8.85 -11.89 -3.79
CA ARG A 404 8.80 -12.99 -2.80
C ARG A 404 10.06 -13.84 -2.86
N ALA A 405 10.59 -14.08 -4.06
CA ALA A 405 11.85 -14.78 -4.26
C ALA A 405 13.02 -13.96 -3.67
N LEU A 406 13.07 -12.65 -3.94
CA LEU A 406 14.06 -11.73 -3.35
C LEU A 406 14.02 -11.78 -1.81
N ALA A 407 12.83 -11.69 -1.20
CA ALA A 407 12.68 -11.75 0.25
C ALA A 407 13.16 -13.08 0.83
N ARG A 408 12.82 -14.20 0.19
CA ARG A 408 13.25 -15.55 0.64
C ARG A 408 14.77 -15.72 0.57
N GLU A 409 15.39 -15.33 -0.54
CA GLU A 409 16.78 -15.71 -0.83
C GLU A 409 17.82 -14.69 -0.34
N ALA A 410 17.42 -13.43 -0.13
CA ALA A 410 18.37 -12.37 0.20
C ALA A 410 18.13 -11.66 1.54
N PHE A 411 16.87 -11.43 1.94
CA PHE A 411 16.59 -10.69 3.17
C PHE A 411 16.88 -11.51 4.44
N SER A 412 16.91 -12.83 4.34
CA SER A 412 17.41 -13.71 5.41
C SER A 412 18.84 -13.36 5.85
N ARG A 413 19.65 -12.80 4.96
CA ARG A 413 21.03 -12.36 5.27
C ARG A 413 21.07 -11.08 6.12
N LEU A 414 19.96 -10.33 6.19
CA LEU A 414 19.84 -9.11 6.99
C LEU A 414 19.31 -9.38 8.42
N GLU A 415 19.05 -10.65 8.77
CA GLU A 415 18.55 -11.05 10.10
C GLU A 415 19.52 -10.67 11.22
N ALA A 416 20.83 -10.72 10.97
CA ALA A 416 21.84 -10.29 11.93
C ALA A 416 21.75 -8.78 12.25
N LEU A 417 21.45 -7.95 11.25
CA LEU A 417 21.26 -6.51 11.44
C LEU A 417 19.99 -6.22 12.25
N SER A 418 18.96 -7.08 12.13
CA SER A 418 17.69 -6.93 12.86
C SER A 418 17.81 -7.16 14.37
N ARG A 419 19.01 -7.43 14.88
CA ARG A 419 19.34 -7.46 16.31
C ARG A 419 19.68 -6.08 16.88
N ASP A 420 19.97 -5.09 16.03
CA ASP A 420 20.27 -3.73 16.46
C ASP A 420 18.96 -3.02 16.88
N PRO A 421 18.80 -2.61 18.16
CA PRO A 421 17.60 -1.92 18.62
C PRO A 421 17.32 -0.61 17.87
N ARG A 422 18.34 0.05 17.30
CA ARG A 422 18.17 1.27 16.47
C ARG A 422 17.41 0.98 15.17
N LEU A 423 17.43 -0.26 14.71
CA LEU A 423 16.74 -0.72 13.50
C LEU A 423 15.36 -1.30 13.81
N SER A 424 14.96 -1.34 15.09
CA SER A 424 13.63 -1.74 15.48
C SER A 424 12.59 -0.81 14.85
N GLY A 425 11.62 -1.40 14.15
CA GLY A 425 10.58 -0.65 13.43
C GLY A 425 10.98 -0.11 12.06
N LEU A 426 12.21 -0.31 11.58
CA LEU A 426 12.57 0.00 10.19
C LEU A 426 11.81 -0.92 9.24
N THR A 427 11.02 -0.32 8.37
CA THR A 427 10.16 -1.05 7.43
C THR A 427 10.76 -1.16 6.04
N VAL A 428 10.74 -2.37 5.48
CA VAL A 428 11.09 -2.60 4.07
C VAL A 428 9.88 -3.14 3.31
N LYS A 429 9.53 -2.51 2.19
CA LYS A 429 8.36 -2.88 1.40
C LYS A 429 8.73 -3.01 -0.09
N VAL A 430 8.50 -4.20 -0.65
CA VAL A 430 8.96 -4.56 -2.01
C VAL A 430 7.77 -4.86 -2.92
N SER A 431 7.61 -4.06 -3.97
CA SER A 431 6.61 -4.27 -5.01
C SER A 431 7.26 -4.65 -6.33
N GLY A 432 6.71 -5.64 -7.02
CA GLY A 432 7.21 -6.09 -8.33
C GLY A 432 6.86 -5.16 -9.49
N CYS A 433 6.08 -4.10 -9.25
CA CYS A 433 5.72 -3.08 -10.22
C CYS A 433 5.32 -1.78 -9.50
N PRO A 434 5.08 -0.66 -10.23
CA PRO A 434 4.71 0.63 -9.63
C PRO A 434 3.40 0.66 -8.84
N ASN A 435 2.54 -0.37 -8.91
CA ASN A 435 1.19 -0.31 -8.32
C ASN A 435 1.11 -0.31 -6.78
N ALA A 436 2.25 -0.40 -6.10
CA ALA A 436 2.37 -0.27 -4.65
C ALA A 436 1.46 -1.21 -3.85
N CYS A 437 1.29 -2.47 -4.29
CA CYS A 437 0.50 -3.46 -3.55
C CYS A 437 1.12 -3.80 -2.18
N ALA A 438 2.45 -3.72 -2.06
CA ALA A 438 3.16 -3.83 -0.79
C ALA A 438 3.27 -2.50 -0.03
N GLN A 439 2.75 -1.39 -0.58
CA GLN A 439 2.80 -0.04 0.00
C GLN A 439 4.21 0.58 0.09
N HIS A 440 5.06 0.39 -0.93
CA HIS A 440 6.46 0.84 -0.92
C HIS A 440 6.68 2.35 -0.74
N HIS A 441 5.71 3.20 -1.08
CA HIS A 441 5.84 4.65 -0.92
C HIS A 441 5.83 5.13 0.54
N VAL A 442 5.32 4.34 1.48
CA VAL A 442 5.22 4.71 2.91
C VAL A 442 6.16 3.88 3.80
N ALA A 443 7.15 3.24 3.19
CA ALA A 443 8.19 2.50 3.90
C ALA A 443 9.40 3.40 4.20
N ASP A 444 10.18 3.04 5.22
CA ASP A 444 11.52 3.61 5.40
C ASP A 444 12.37 3.35 4.15
N ILE A 445 12.31 2.12 3.63
CA ILE A 445 12.93 1.69 2.37
C ILE A 445 11.91 0.97 1.49
N GLY A 446 11.63 1.53 0.31
CA GLY A 446 10.75 0.97 -0.70
C GLY A 446 11.51 0.43 -1.91
N LEU A 447 11.09 -0.72 -2.45
CA LEU A 447 11.60 -1.22 -3.73
C LEU A 447 10.46 -1.34 -4.74
N VAL A 448 10.68 -0.82 -5.95
CA VAL A 448 9.71 -0.85 -7.06
C VAL A 448 10.30 -1.54 -8.27
N GLY A 449 9.69 -2.66 -8.68
CA GLY A 449 10.15 -3.47 -9.80
C GLY A 449 10.24 -2.64 -11.09
N ALA A 450 11.39 -2.74 -11.74
CA ALA A 450 11.76 -2.02 -12.95
C ALA A 450 12.63 -2.92 -13.84
N VAL A 451 12.91 -2.45 -15.05
CA VAL A 451 13.83 -3.11 -15.99
C VAL A 451 14.98 -2.17 -16.29
N ARG A 452 16.19 -2.70 -16.40
CA ARG A 452 17.36 -2.00 -16.95
C ARG A 452 17.86 -2.77 -18.18
N SER A 453 18.47 -2.07 -19.13
CA SER A 453 18.93 -2.68 -20.37
C SER A 453 20.32 -2.17 -20.73
N THR A 454 21.08 -3.02 -21.41
CA THR A 454 22.44 -2.79 -21.91
C THR A 454 22.57 -3.53 -23.23
N GLY A 455 22.71 -2.80 -24.33
CA GLY A 455 22.51 -3.36 -25.67
C GLY A 455 21.12 -3.97 -25.81
N ASP A 456 21.07 -5.20 -26.32
CA ASP A 456 19.82 -5.94 -26.56
C ASP A 456 19.34 -6.77 -25.35
N ARG A 457 20.07 -6.75 -24.23
CA ARG A 457 19.75 -7.55 -23.05
C ARG A 457 19.03 -6.74 -21.98
N ALA A 458 18.01 -7.34 -21.38
CA ALA A 458 17.27 -6.80 -20.25
C ALA A 458 17.69 -7.46 -18.94
N ALA A 459 17.74 -6.69 -17.87
CA ALA A 459 18.03 -7.13 -16.52
C ALA A 459 16.93 -6.65 -15.54
N PRO A 460 16.58 -7.47 -14.54
CA PRO A 460 15.62 -7.10 -13.52
C PRO A 460 16.25 -6.05 -12.59
N ALA A 461 15.51 -5.00 -12.26
CA ALA A 461 15.98 -3.92 -11.41
C ALA A 461 14.90 -3.47 -10.43
N TYR A 462 15.31 -2.69 -9.43
CA TYR A 462 14.40 -1.96 -8.55
C TYR A 462 14.73 -0.46 -8.57
N LEU A 463 13.71 0.38 -8.62
CA LEU A 463 13.83 1.73 -8.08
C LEU A 463 13.86 1.60 -6.56
N LEU A 464 14.94 2.05 -5.95
CA LEU A 464 15.13 2.09 -4.49
C LEU A 464 14.68 3.46 -3.99
N LEU A 465 13.70 3.45 -3.09
CA LEU A 465 13.11 4.63 -2.49
C LEU A 465 13.45 4.69 -1.00
N CYS A 466 13.69 5.88 -0.45
CA CYS A 466 13.93 6.08 0.98
C CYS A 466 13.11 7.22 1.56
N GLY A 467 12.80 7.15 2.86
CA GLY A 467 12.26 8.28 3.61
C GLY A 467 10.73 8.41 3.58
N GLY A 468 9.99 7.31 3.39
CA GLY A 468 8.53 7.32 3.52
C GLY A 468 8.09 7.45 4.97
N ARG A 469 7.02 8.21 5.21
CA ARG A 469 6.38 8.32 6.52
C ARG A 469 5.39 7.16 6.70
N PRO A 470 5.42 6.44 7.84
CA PRO A 470 4.36 5.50 8.20
C PRO A 470 2.98 6.18 8.11
N GLY A 471 1.96 5.43 7.66
CA GLY A 471 0.61 5.97 7.45
C GLY A 471 0.45 6.89 6.23
N GLY A 472 1.55 7.36 5.62
CA GLY A 472 1.50 8.26 4.46
C GLY A 472 0.95 9.64 4.79
N ARG A 473 1.22 10.13 5.99
CA ARG A 473 0.76 11.43 6.50
C ARG A 473 1.91 12.42 6.64
N SER A 474 1.73 13.63 6.11
CA SER A 474 2.74 14.70 6.19
C SER A 474 2.84 15.26 7.60
N ARG A 475 4.06 15.60 8.05
CA ARG A 475 4.29 16.45 9.24
C ARG A 475 4.49 17.91 8.82
N PRO A 476 4.31 18.90 9.71
CA PRO A 476 4.70 20.27 9.44
C PRO A 476 6.14 20.35 8.91
N GLY A 477 6.32 21.07 7.79
CA GLY A 477 7.60 21.18 7.09
C GLY A 477 7.95 20.03 6.12
N ASP A 478 7.26 18.89 6.14
CA ASP A 478 7.46 17.85 5.12
C ASP A 478 6.98 18.36 3.75
N VAL A 479 7.77 18.19 2.68
CA VAL A 479 7.32 18.46 1.30
C VAL A 479 6.25 17.45 0.85
N SER A 480 6.46 16.18 1.20
CA SER A 480 5.63 15.02 0.85
C SER A 480 5.79 13.95 1.93
N PRO A 481 4.79 13.09 2.22
CA PRO A 481 4.97 11.97 3.15
C PRO A 481 5.58 10.73 2.49
N PHE A 482 5.72 10.72 1.17
CA PHE A 482 6.15 9.54 0.43
C PHE A 482 7.69 9.44 0.30
N ALA A 483 8.17 8.21 0.16
CA ALA A 483 9.57 7.89 -0.06
C ALA A 483 10.06 8.41 -1.42
N GLN A 484 11.28 8.93 -1.45
CA GLN A 484 11.91 9.51 -2.64
C GLN A 484 12.77 8.48 -3.35
N VAL A 485 12.77 8.48 -4.68
CA VAL A 485 13.66 7.61 -5.48
C VAL A 485 15.11 8.04 -5.28
N VAL A 486 15.93 7.15 -4.73
CA VAL A 486 17.37 7.34 -4.52
C VAL A 486 18.18 6.86 -5.72
N ALA A 487 17.86 5.66 -6.19
CA ALA A 487 18.61 5.00 -7.24
C ALA A 487 17.79 3.95 -7.98
N LYS A 488 18.34 3.48 -9.10
CA LYS A 488 17.86 2.29 -9.81
C LYS A 488 18.97 1.25 -9.75
N VAL A 489 18.71 0.14 -9.05
CA VAL A 489 19.72 -0.90 -8.76
C VAL A 489 19.30 -2.22 -9.41
N PRO A 490 20.24 -2.99 -9.99
CA PRO A 490 19.97 -4.37 -10.41
C PRO A 490 19.39 -5.20 -9.24
N ALA A 491 18.45 -6.08 -9.53
CA ALA A 491 17.71 -6.81 -8.50
C ALA A 491 18.61 -7.62 -7.56
N ARG A 492 19.67 -8.24 -8.10
CA ARG A 492 20.67 -8.98 -7.34
C ARG A 492 21.45 -8.11 -6.35
N ARG A 493 21.63 -6.82 -6.65
CA ARG A 493 22.39 -5.84 -5.83
C ARG A 493 21.52 -5.09 -4.83
N ALA A 494 20.19 -5.17 -4.91
CA ALA A 494 19.29 -4.46 -4.01
C ALA A 494 19.50 -4.77 -2.51
N PRO A 495 19.71 -6.04 -2.08
CA PRO A 495 19.96 -6.35 -0.67
C PRO A 495 21.24 -5.70 -0.12
N GLU A 496 22.31 -5.71 -0.92
CA GLU A 496 23.58 -5.06 -0.56
C GLU A 496 23.42 -3.54 -0.49
N ALA A 497 22.69 -2.94 -1.43
CA ALA A 497 22.38 -1.51 -1.37
C ALA A 497 21.63 -1.15 -0.08
N ILE A 498 20.67 -1.97 0.35
CA ILE A 498 19.97 -1.78 1.63
C ILE A 498 20.93 -1.89 2.80
N ALA A 499 21.79 -2.92 2.83
CA ALA A 499 22.77 -3.11 3.89
C ALA A 499 23.70 -1.88 4.04
N ARG A 500 24.19 -1.31 2.94
CA ARG A 500 25.04 -0.10 2.96
C ARG A 500 24.30 1.15 3.42
N LEU A 501 23.04 1.32 3.06
CA LEU A 501 22.21 2.43 3.54
C LEU A 501 21.92 2.30 5.05
N VAL A 502 21.67 1.07 5.52
CA VAL A 502 21.53 0.77 6.95
C VAL A 502 22.84 1.03 7.71
N ALA A 503 23.98 0.64 7.15
CA ALA A 503 25.29 0.95 7.73
C ALA A 503 25.53 2.46 7.84
N CYS A 504 25.24 3.21 6.77
CA CYS A 504 25.31 4.68 6.76
C CYS A 504 24.41 5.30 7.84
N TYR A 505 23.21 4.76 8.04
CA TYR A 505 22.33 5.20 9.14
C TYR A 505 22.90 4.90 10.53
N ARG A 506 23.57 3.75 10.72
CA ARG A 506 24.21 3.41 12.00
C ARG A 506 25.39 4.34 12.32
N GLU A 507 26.11 4.79 11.30
CA GLU A 507 27.25 5.70 11.41
C GLU A 507 26.85 7.17 11.61
N GLU A 508 25.90 7.67 10.83
CA GLU A 508 25.58 9.10 10.72
C GLU A 508 24.20 9.48 11.33
N GLY A 509 23.46 8.49 11.84
CA GLY A 509 22.17 8.67 12.50
C GLY A 509 22.31 9.29 13.88
N ARG A 510 21.38 10.19 14.23
CA ARG A 510 21.34 10.83 15.55
C ARG A 510 20.59 9.93 16.55
N ALA A 511 20.86 10.11 17.84
CA ALA A 511 20.14 9.38 18.90
C ALA A 511 18.62 9.60 18.79
N GLY A 512 17.84 8.51 18.78
CA GLY A 512 16.38 8.53 18.66
C GLY A 512 15.83 8.93 17.28
N GLU A 513 16.68 9.23 16.30
CA GLU A 513 16.24 9.60 14.96
C GLU A 513 15.84 8.36 14.16
N SER A 514 14.60 8.25 13.68
CA SER A 514 14.17 7.16 12.77
C SER A 514 14.89 7.20 11.41
N PHE A 515 15.02 6.04 10.74
CA PHE A 515 15.59 5.97 9.37
C PHE A 515 14.92 6.93 8.39
N ALA A 516 13.58 7.04 8.37
CA ALA A 516 12.90 7.95 7.46
C ALA A 516 13.31 9.42 7.64
N THR A 517 13.46 9.88 8.89
CA THR A 517 13.92 11.24 9.22
C THR A 517 15.38 11.43 8.84
N PHE A 518 16.23 10.44 9.14
CA PHE A 518 17.64 10.42 8.73
C PHE A 518 17.79 10.55 7.20
N ALA A 519 17.07 9.73 6.44
CA ALA A 519 17.15 9.72 4.98
C ALA A 519 16.73 11.07 4.36
N ARG A 520 15.69 11.70 4.92
CA ARG A 520 15.24 13.04 4.50
C ARG A 520 16.27 14.12 4.82
N ARG A 521 16.88 14.06 6.01
CA ARG A 521 17.92 15.01 6.45
C ARG A 521 19.18 14.88 5.60
N LEU A 522 19.64 13.66 5.36
CA LEU A 522 20.86 13.40 4.60
C LEU A 522 20.67 13.75 3.11
N GLY A 523 19.47 13.52 2.58
CA GLY A 523 19.08 13.85 1.22
C GLY A 523 19.51 12.81 0.17
N ARG A 524 18.82 12.84 -0.97
CA ARG A 524 18.96 11.86 -2.07
C ARG A 524 20.40 11.73 -2.58
N ALA A 525 21.11 12.83 -2.79
CA ALA A 525 22.45 12.83 -3.39
C ALA A 525 23.46 12.06 -2.55
N ARG A 526 23.46 12.31 -1.23
CA ARG A 526 24.32 11.62 -0.26
C ARG A 526 23.94 10.16 -0.08
N LEU A 527 22.65 9.83 -0.02
CA LEU A 527 22.22 8.42 0.00
C LEU A 527 22.68 7.67 -1.26
N ARG A 528 22.57 8.30 -2.43
CA ARG A 528 23.00 7.73 -3.70
C ARG A 528 24.51 7.50 -3.74
N SER A 529 25.33 8.41 -3.21
CA SER A 529 26.80 8.25 -3.23
C SER A 529 27.27 7.02 -2.45
N ARG A 530 26.54 6.59 -1.41
CA ARG A 530 26.85 5.36 -0.64
C ARG A 530 26.63 4.05 -1.42
N ILE A 531 25.90 4.10 -2.53
CA ILE A 531 25.50 2.91 -3.31
C ILE A 531 25.72 3.09 -4.82
N ALA A 532 26.52 4.07 -5.23
CA ALA A 532 26.66 4.46 -6.64
C ALA A 532 27.23 3.32 -7.49
N ASP A 533 28.26 2.62 -6.99
CA ASP A 533 28.90 1.46 -7.61
C ASP A 533 27.93 0.28 -7.83
N LEU A 534 26.94 0.14 -6.96
CA LEU A 534 25.91 -0.90 -7.08
C LEU A 534 24.86 -0.58 -8.14
N CYS A 535 24.79 0.67 -8.60
CA CYS A 535 23.82 1.09 -9.60
C CYS A 535 24.19 0.64 -11.01
N ASP A 536 25.45 0.33 -11.30
CA ASP A 536 25.86 0.02 -12.67
C ASP A 536 25.34 -1.33 -13.15
N LEU A 537 25.13 -1.45 -14.47
CA LEU A 537 24.76 -2.69 -15.12
C LEU A 537 25.95 -3.13 -15.99
N PRO A 538 26.81 -4.04 -15.49
CA PRO A 538 27.96 -4.56 -16.25
C PRO A 538 27.52 -5.36 -17.49
N ALA A 539 28.47 -5.67 -18.38
CA ALA A 539 28.21 -6.53 -19.52
C ALA A 539 27.75 -7.93 -19.07
N TYR A 540 26.99 -8.64 -19.91
CA TYR A 540 26.47 -9.96 -19.55
C TYR A 540 27.59 -10.98 -19.30
N GLU A 541 28.68 -10.85 -20.05
CA GLU A 541 29.84 -11.73 -20.00
C GLU A 541 30.61 -11.56 -18.68
N GLU A 542 30.58 -10.35 -18.08
CA GLU A 542 31.27 -10.02 -16.83
C GLU A 542 30.47 -10.44 -15.60
N ALA A 543 29.13 -10.35 -15.67
CA ALA A 543 28.24 -10.60 -14.54
C ALA A 543 26.89 -11.19 -15.01
N PRO A 544 26.85 -12.43 -15.51
CA PRO A 544 25.62 -13.02 -16.04
C PRO A 544 24.52 -13.17 -14.99
N GLU A 545 24.88 -13.23 -13.70
CA GLU A 545 23.96 -13.36 -12.58
C GLU A 545 23.07 -12.12 -12.39
N VAL A 546 23.53 -10.90 -12.73
CA VAL A 546 22.69 -9.69 -12.59
C VAL A 546 21.56 -9.63 -13.62
N TYR A 547 21.65 -10.44 -14.67
CA TYR A 547 20.61 -10.64 -15.67
C TYR A 547 19.63 -11.77 -15.31
N ARG A 548 19.71 -12.35 -14.10
CA ARG A 548 18.80 -13.39 -13.64
C ARG A 548 18.04 -12.96 -12.39
N GLU A 549 16.76 -13.32 -12.32
CA GLU A 549 15.99 -13.13 -11.10
C GLU A 549 16.35 -14.15 -10.02
N TYR A 550 16.05 -13.82 -8.76
CA TYR A 550 16.09 -14.80 -7.67
C TYR A 550 15.11 -15.93 -7.96
N GLY A 551 15.54 -17.17 -7.69
CA GLY A 551 14.79 -18.38 -8.01
C GLY A 551 14.71 -18.78 -9.49
N GLU A 552 15.37 -18.07 -10.41
CA GLU A 552 15.41 -18.42 -11.85
C GLU A 552 16.82 -18.85 -12.30
N VAL A 553 16.86 -19.82 -13.20
CA VAL A 553 18.09 -20.26 -13.87
C VAL A 553 18.29 -19.54 -15.21
N GLN A 554 17.19 -19.20 -15.87
CA GLN A 554 17.21 -18.56 -17.18
C GLN A 554 17.45 -17.05 -17.08
N PRO A 555 18.01 -16.42 -18.13
CA PRO A 555 18.09 -14.96 -18.23
C PRO A 555 16.73 -14.30 -18.12
N PHE A 556 16.71 -13.08 -17.62
CA PHE A 556 15.51 -12.29 -17.43
C PHE A 556 14.89 -11.92 -18.77
N GLU A 557 13.61 -12.26 -18.88
CA GLU A 557 12.78 -11.88 -20.01
C GLU A 557 11.66 -10.95 -19.55
N ILE A 558 11.41 -9.92 -20.35
CA ILE A 558 10.30 -9.02 -20.10
C ILE A 558 9.01 -9.70 -20.55
N ARG A 559 8.35 -10.45 -19.65
CA ARG A 559 6.99 -10.92 -19.90
C ARG A 559 5.98 -10.05 -19.17
N ARG A 560 5.14 -9.36 -19.93
CA ARG A 560 4.12 -8.44 -19.44
C ARG A 560 2.75 -8.88 -19.96
N GLY A 561 1.80 -9.04 -19.04
CA GLY A 561 0.40 -9.29 -19.39
C GLY A 561 -0.48 -8.07 -19.11
N THR A 562 -1.71 -8.11 -19.63
CA THR A 562 -2.73 -7.12 -19.27
C THR A 562 -3.21 -7.36 -17.84
N GLY A 563 -3.02 -6.36 -16.98
CA GLY A 563 -3.49 -6.41 -15.62
C GLY A 563 -5.01 -6.35 -15.55
N GLU A 564 -5.63 -7.38 -14.97
CA GLU A 564 -7.05 -7.33 -14.64
C GLU A 564 -7.30 -6.35 -13.47
N CYS A 565 -6.24 -5.93 -12.76
CA CYS A 565 -6.27 -4.98 -11.66
C CYS A 565 -6.05 -3.54 -12.07
N ALA A 566 -6.12 -2.63 -11.09
CA ALA A 566 -6.11 -1.18 -11.31
C ALA A 566 -4.75 -0.64 -11.74
N GLY A 567 -3.81 -1.52 -12.09
CA GLY A 567 -2.48 -1.14 -12.46
C GLY A 567 -2.28 -1.13 -13.95
N GLU A 568 -1.82 0.01 -14.46
CA GLU A 568 -1.16 0.10 -15.76
C GLU A 568 0.34 0.22 -15.51
N LEU A 569 1.16 -0.38 -16.37
CA LEU A 569 2.59 -0.12 -16.36
C LEU A 569 2.80 1.27 -16.96
N ILE A 570 3.29 2.19 -16.14
CA ILE A 570 3.57 3.57 -16.55
C ILE A 570 5.03 3.69 -17.02
N ALA A 571 5.29 4.56 -18.00
CA ALA A 571 6.64 4.83 -18.47
C ALA A 571 7.50 5.44 -17.33
N PRO A 572 8.85 5.31 -17.35
CA PRO A 572 9.69 5.78 -16.25
C PRO A 572 9.54 7.27 -15.91
N PHE A 573 9.24 8.13 -16.88
CA PHE A 573 9.01 9.57 -16.69
C PHE A 573 7.64 9.90 -16.05
N GLU A 574 6.71 8.95 -16.02
CA GLU A 574 5.37 9.14 -15.46
C GLU A 574 5.38 9.35 -13.95
N LEU A 575 6.31 8.68 -13.27
CA LEU A 575 6.50 8.82 -11.82
C LEU A 575 6.91 10.26 -11.43
N PRO A 576 7.99 10.83 -11.99
CA PRO A 576 8.37 12.21 -11.70
C PRO A 576 7.34 13.22 -12.20
N LEU A 577 6.72 13.02 -13.38
CA LEU A 577 5.70 13.94 -13.89
C LEU A 577 4.51 14.04 -12.92
N ALA A 578 4.01 12.90 -12.49
CA ALA A 578 2.85 12.89 -11.61
C ALA A 578 3.18 13.34 -10.18
N GLU A 579 4.43 13.14 -9.74
CA GLU A 579 4.90 13.78 -8.51
C GLU A 579 4.96 15.30 -8.66
N ALA A 580 5.34 15.81 -9.84
CA ALA A 580 5.30 17.23 -10.15
C ALA A 580 3.87 17.79 -10.08
N GLU A 581 2.91 17.11 -10.70
CA GLU A 581 1.47 17.46 -10.62
C GLU A 581 0.99 17.59 -9.18
N ARG A 582 1.27 16.57 -8.36
CA ARG A 582 0.89 16.56 -6.95
C ARG A 582 1.58 17.67 -6.16
N LEU A 583 2.84 17.98 -6.46
CA LEU A 583 3.58 19.04 -5.79
C LEU A 583 3.07 20.43 -6.19
N ALA A 584 2.71 20.64 -7.46
CA ALA A 584 2.10 21.90 -7.92
C ALA A 584 0.75 22.12 -7.23
N GLU A 585 -0.11 21.10 -7.20
CA GLU A 585 -1.38 21.15 -6.44
C GLU A 585 -1.13 21.45 -4.96
N ARG A 586 -0.15 20.78 -4.34
CA ARG A 586 0.20 21.01 -2.93
C ARG A 586 0.76 22.41 -2.66
N ALA A 587 1.45 23.02 -3.61
CA ALA A 587 1.94 24.38 -3.47
C ALA A 587 0.76 25.37 -3.43
N SER A 588 -0.22 25.18 -4.33
CA SER A 588 -1.47 25.94 -4.34
C SER A 588 -2.26 25.77 -3.03
N ASP A 589 -2.41 24.54 -2.55
CA ASP A 589 -3.07 24.28 -1.27
C ASP A 589 -2.37 25.00 -0.11
N ARG A 590 -1.04 24.90 -0.03
CA ARG A 590 -0.27 25.50 1.07
C ARG A 590 -0.35 27.02 1.06
N LEU A 591 -0.38 27.61 -0.12
CA LEU A 591 -0.60 29.05 -0.27
C LEU A 591 -1.98 29.44 0.27
N ALA A 592 -3.03 28.68 -0.08
CA ALA A 592 -4.38 28.90 0.42
C ALA A 592 -4.52 28.63 1.93
N GLU A 593 -3.79 27.64 2.47
CA GLU A 593 -3.71 27.30 3.89
C GLU A 593 -2.92 28.34 4.72
N GLY A 594 -2.30 29.34 4.10
CA GLY A 594 -1.48 30.35 4.79
C GLY A 594 -0.17 29.78 5.36
N ALA A 595 0.37 28.73 4.75
CA ALA A 595 1.67 28.18 5.15
C ALA A 595 2.81 29.19 4.93
N SER A 596 3.92 29.04 5.67
CA SER A 596 5.05 29.96 5.55
C SER A 596 5.55 30.09 4.08
N PRO A 597 5.90 31.30 3.61
CA PRO A 597 6.36 31.54 2.23
C PRO A 597 7.44 30.57 1.76
N ARG A 598 8.39 30.24 2.65
CA ARG A 598 9.47 29.31 2.38
C ARG A 598 8.98 27.93 1.96
N VAL A 599 8.06 27.36 2.74
CA VAL A 599 7.51 26.03 2.49
C VAL A 599 6.70 26.02 1.19
N VAL A 600 5.95 27.08 0.89
CA VAL A 600 5.20 27.23 -0.37
C VAL A 600 6.17 27.27 -1.56
N ALA A 601 7.17 28.16 -1.51
CA ALA A 601 8.17 28.31 -2.57
C ALA A 601 8.97 27.03 -2.82
N GLU A 602 9.46 26.36 -1.77
CA GLU A 602 10.18 25.09 -1.87
C GLU A 602 9.29 23.99 -2.50
N THR A 603 7.98 24.01 -2.26
CA THR A 603 7.04 23.04 -2.85
C THR A 603 6.84 23.31 -4.35
N ALA A 604 6.62 24.56 -4.73
CA ALA A 604 6.47 24.98 -6.13
C ALA A 604 7.73 24.70 -6.96
N LEU A 605 8.91 25.04 -6.41
CA LEU A 605 10.21 24.71 -7.00
C LEU A 605 10.41 23.20 -7.16
N SER A 606 10.04 22.43 -6.14
CA SER A 606 10.11 20.96 -6.21
C SER A 606 9.20 20.41 -7.31
N ALA A 607 8.02 21.00 -7.53
CA ALA A 607 7.14 20.61 -8.63
C ALA A 607 7.85 20.79 -9.98
N MET A 608 8.39 21.98 -10.25
CA MET A 608 9.11 22.27 -11.50
C MET A 608 10.34 21.36 -11.68
N ARG A 609 11.12 21.12 -10.62
CA ARG A 609 12.26 20.19 -10.67
C ARG A 609 11.84 18.78 -11.08
N ARG A 610 10.73 18.27 -10.53
CA ARG A 610 10.21 16.93 -10.88
C ARG A 610 9.67 16.88 -12.30
N ALA A 611 9.03 17.93 -12.79
CA ALA A 611 8.61 18.02 -14.19
C ALA A 611 9.82 18.08 -15.15
N ALA A 612 10.87 18.84 -14.81
CA ALA A 612 12.11 18.89 -15.57
C ALA A 612 12.81 17.52 -15.62
N GLU A 613 12.87 16.80 -14.49
CA GLU A 613 13.38 15.42 -14.44
C GLU A 613 12.55 14.47 -15.32
N ALA A 614 11.22 14.60 -15.32
CA ALA A 614 10.36 13.78 -16.18
C ALA A 614 10.64 14.01 -17.67
N LEU A 615 10.79 15.28 -18.08
CA LEU A 615 11.14 15.64 -19.44
C LEU A 615 12.49 15.05 -19.85
N LEU A 616 13.51 15.14 -18.99
CA LEU A 616 14.83 14.54 -19.22
C LEU A 616 14.77 13.00 -19.35
N ILE A 617 14.04 12.33 -18.46
CA ILE A 617 13.87 10.87 -18.51
C ILE A 617 13.16 10.43 -19.79
N SER A 618 12.24 11.25 -20.31
CA SER A 618 11.56 10.95 -21.57
C SER A 618 12.49 10.97 -22.78
N GLU A 619 13.57 11.77 -22.71
CA GLU A 619 14.64 11.86 -23.71
C GLU A 619 15.77 10.84 -23.48
N GLY A 620 15.62 9.94 -22.51
CA GLY A 620 16.59 8.86 -22.23
C GLY A 620 17.72 9.24 -21.27
N GLU A 621 17.67 10.43 -20.67
CA GLU A 621 18.65 10.85 -19.66
C GLU A 621 18.34 10.24 -18.28
N PRO A 622 19.35 9.81 -17.51
CA PRO A 622 19.14 9.50 -16.09
C PRO A 622 18.81 10.80 -15.32
N PRO A 623 18.03 10.74 -14.22
CA PRO A 623 17.70 11.93 -13.45
C PRO A 623 18.98 12.53 -12.86
N PRO A 624 19.36 13.77 -13.22
CA PRO A 624 20.57 14.41 -12.73
C PRO A 624 20.44 14.74 -11.23
N ASP A 625 21.54 15.17 -10.62
CA ASP A 625 21.48 15.81 -9.32
C ASP A 625 20.82 17.21 -9.43
N ALA A 626 20.45 17.79 -8.30
CA ALA A 626 19.75 19.07 -8.29
C ALA A 626 20.63 20.23 -8.82
N ALA A 627 21.96 20.11 -8.73
CA ALA A 627 22.91 21.14 -9.15
C ALA A 627 23.03 21.22 -10.68
N HIS A 628 23.09 20.08 -11.36
CA HIS A 628 23.23 20.03 -12.82
C HIS A 628 21.88 19.93 -13.56
N LEU A 629 20.76 19.83 -12.83
CA LEU A 629 19.44 19.74 -13.42
C LEU A 629 19.11 20.93 -14.36
N PRO A 630 19.34 22.20 -13.99
CA PRO A 630 19.05 23.34 -14.88
C PRO A 630 19.85 23.29 -16.19
N GLU A 631 21.16 23.03 -16.11
CA GLU A 631 22.03 22.95 -17.29
C GLU A 631 21.62 21.84 -18.26
N ARG A 632 21.35 20.64 -17.73
CA ARG A 632 20.90 19.49 -18.52
C ARG A 632 19.54 19.73 -19.13
N PHE A 633 18.62 20.33 -18.38
CA PHE A 633 17.31 20.73 -18.85
C PHE A 633 17.40 21.71 -20.02
N VAL A 634 18.26 22.73 -19.93
CA VAL A 634 18.49 23.66 -21.03
C VAL A 634 18.99 22.91 -22.28
N ALA A 635 20.00 22.07 -22.12
CA ALA A 635 20.65 21.40 -23.25
C ALA A 635 19.73 20.39 -23.97
N ARG A 636 18.86 19.69 -23.24
CA ARG A 636 18.12 18.52 -23.76
C ARG A 636 16.62 18.75 -23.92
N VAL A 637 16.07 19.77 -23.29
CA VAL A 637 14.62 20.05 -23.29
C VAL A 637 14.32 21.43 -23.85
N LEU A 638 14.93 22.48 -23.30
CA LEU A 638 14.63 23.86 -23.71
C LEU A 638 15.19 24.20 -25.10
N ARG A 639 16.50 24.03 -25.33
CA ARG A 639 17.13 24.32 -26.64
C ARG A 639 16.50 23.53 -27.80
N PRO A 640 16.12 22.25 -27.64
CA PRO A 640 15.40 21.52 -28.68
C PRO A 640 13.92 21.91 -28.85
N GLY A 641 13.42 22.92 -28.11
CA GLY A 641 12.05 23.43 -28.22
C GLY A 641 10.99 22.44 -27.75
N ARG A 642 11.27 21.63 -26.72
CA ARG A 642 10.32 20.62 -26.23
C ARG A 642 9.14 21.21 -25.48
N ILE A 643 9.36 22.32 -24.76
CA ILE A 643 8.34 23.11 -24.05
C ILE A 643 8.54 24.61 -24.33
N PRO A 644 7.53 25.47 -24.11
CA PRO A 644 7.65 26.92 -24.32
C PRO A 644 8.69 27.59 -23.42
N GLU A 645 9.32 28.67 -23.91
CA GLU A 645 10.40 29.36 -23.21
C GLU A 645 9.94 30.06 -21.91
N GLY A 646 8.74 30.66 -21.89
CA GLY A 646 8.26 31.44 -20.74
C GLY A 646 8.29 30.66 -19.41
N PRO A 647 7.50 29.59 -19.25
CA PRO A 647 7.52 28.77 -18.03
C PRO A 647 8.90 28.17 -17.75
N ALA A 648 9.68 27.86 -18.81
CA ALA A 648 11.02 27.32 -18.67
C ALA A 648 12.01 28.32 -18.06
N HIS A 649 11.91 29.60 -18.42
CA HIS A 649 12.72 30.67 -17.82
C HIS A 649 12.38 30.86 -16.35
N THR A 650 11.11 30.80 -15.95
CA THR A 650 10.75 30.87 -14.53
C THR A 650 11.40 29.76 -13.70
N PHE A 651 11.44 28.52 -14.23
CA PHE A 651 12.16 27.44 -13.56
C PHE A 651 13.67 27.71 -13.43
N LEU A 652 14.30 28.24 -14.48
CA LEU A 652 15.74 28.56 -14.46
C LEU A 652 16.06 29.69 -13.50
N ASP A 653 15.30 30.78 -13.56
CA ASP A 653 15.47 31.96 -12.69
C ASP A 653 15.25 31.58 -11.22
N ALA A 654 14.17 30.85 -10.93
CA ALA A 654 13.88 30.41 -9.58
C ALA A 654 14.85 29.34 -9.06
N SER A 655 15.58 28.65 -9.94
CA SER A 655 16.61 27.67 -9.55
C SER A 655 17.90 28.33 -9.08
N VAL A 656 18.15 29.60 -9.44
CA VAL A 656 19.34 30.37 -9.06
C VAL A 656 19.05 31.57 -8.15
N ALA A 657 17.77 31.91 -7.96
CA ALA A 657 17.36 33.02 -7.11
C ALA A 657 17.78 32.83 -5.64
N GLU A 658 18.34 33.89 -5.05
CA GLU A 658 18.66 33.97 -3.62
C GLU A 658 17.49 34.61 -2.85
N GLY A 659 17.04 33.96 -1.78
CA GLY A 659 15.94 34.44 -0.93
C GLY A 659 14.62 33.68 -1.10
N VAL A 660 13.67 33.94 -0.20
CA VAL A 660 12.33 33.34 -0.23
C VAL A 660 11.36 34.36 -0.83
N PRO A 661 10.66 34.06 -1.95
CA PRO A 661 9.69 34.99 -2.50
C PRO A 661 8.50 35.15 -1.56
N GLU A 662 7.98 36.36 -1.46
CA GLU A 662 6.84 36.74 -0.61
C GLU A 662 5.79 37.50 -1.43
N GLY A 663 4.59 37.64 -0.86
CA GLY A 663 3.49 38.40 -1.47
C GLY A 663 3.19 37.96 -2.91
N GLU A 664 3.08 38.91 -3.82
CA GLU A 664 2.72 38.66 -5.22
C GLU A 664 3.74 37.75 -5.95
N ALA A 665 5.04 37.85 -5.61
CA ALA A 665 6.07 37.01 -6.20
C ALA A 665 5.89 35.53 -5.83
N LEU A 666 5.43 35.25 -4.61
CA LEU A 666 5.11 33.89 -4.18
C LEU A 666 3.89 33.33 -4.91
N HIS A 667 2.83 34.13 -5.05
CA HIS A 667 1.63 33.76 -5.82
C HIS A 667 1.99 33.45 -7.28
N ARG A 668 2.82 34.30 -7.89
CA ARG A 668 3.31 34.12 -9.27
C ARG A 668 4.12 32.83 -9.40
N LEU A 669 5.03 32.55 -8.47
CA LEU A 669 5.81 31.31 -8.48
C LEU A 669 4.93 30.05 -8.44
N VAL A 670 3.86 30.06 -7.63
CA VAL A 670 2.92 28.94 -7.56
C VAL A 670 2.17 28.76 -8.88
N LEU A 671 1.68 29.85 -9.48
CA LEU A 671 0.99 29.83 -10.77
C LEU A 671 1.91 29.32 -11.89
N GLU A 672 3.12 29.86 -11.99
CA GLU A 672 4.13 29.46 -12.99
C GLU A 672 4.56 28.01 -12.80
N SER A 673 4.66 27.53 -11.56
CA SER A 673 4.95 26.12 -11.31
C SER A 673 3.87 25.19 -11.84
N THR A 674 2.60 25.62 -11.79
CA THR A 674 1.46 24.87 -12.33
C THR A 674 1.53 24.86 -13.85
N LEU A 675 1.73 26.02 -14.48
CA LEU A 675 1.90 26.14 -15.94
C LEU A 675 3.05 25.30 -16.46
N PHE A 676 4.21 25.32 -15.80
CA PHE A 676 5.37 24.51 -16.18
C PHE A 676 5.04 23.01 -16.18
N VAL A 677 4.29 22.54 -15.17
CA VAL A 677 3.86 21.14 -15.09
C VAL A 677 2.86 20.81 -16.19
N GLU A 678 1.91 21.68 -16.50
CA GLU A 678 0.94 21.51 -17.60
C GLU A 678 1.62 21.43 -18.97
N GLU A 679 2.64 22.25 -19.21
CA GLU A 679 3.46 22.19 -20.43
C GLU A 679 4.25 20.88 -20.53
N ALA A 680 4.84 20.44 -19.41
CA ALA A 680 5.50 19.15 -19.35
C ALA A 680 4.54 17.99 -19.65
N GLN A 681 3.32 18.02 -19.10
CA GLN A 681 2.27 17.03 -19.40
C GLN A 681 1.91 17.02 -20.88
N THR A 682 1.71 18.19 -21.47
CA THR A 682 1.34 18.34 -22.89
C THR A 682 2.42 17.75 -23.79
N HIS A 683 3.69 18.03 -23.50
CA HIS A 683 4.80 17.43 -24.22
C HIS A 683 4.83 15.90 -24.06
N LEU A 684 4.76 15.42 -22.83
CA LEU A 684 4.91 14.00 -22.52
C LEU A 684 3.72 13.16 -23.02
N ALA A 685 2.53 13.74 -23.13
CA ALA A 685 1.39 13.12 -23.81
C ALA A 685 1.69 12.82 -25.29
N LYS A 686 2.36 13.74 -26.00
CA LYS A 686 2.81 13.53 -27.39
C LYS A 686 3.87 12.41 -27.44
N VAL A 687 4.78 12.36 -26.47
CA VAL A 687 5.79 11.28 -26.36
C VAL A 687 5.13 9.92 -26.13
N ARG A 688 4.10 9.83 -25.27
CA ARG A 688 3.32 8.60 -25.07
C ARG A 688 2.67 8.13 -26.37
N ALA A 689 1.97 9.02 -27.08
CA ALA A 689 1.29 8.69 -28.32
C ALA A 689 2.26 8.13 -29.37
N ARG A 690 3.45 8.74 -29.51
CA ARG A 690 4.50 8.26 -30.43
C ARG A 690 5.05 6.89 -30.03
N ARG A 691 5.27 6.63 -28.74
CA ARG A 691 5.75 5.33 -28.24
C ARG A 691 4.71 4.23 -28.40
N GLN A 692 3.43 4.54 -28.20
CA GLN A 692 2.33 3.59 -28.43
C GLN A 692 2.19 3.24 -29.92
N ALA A 693 2.29 4.23 -30.82
CA ALA A 693 2.28 3.98 -32.26
C ALA A 693 3.45 3.09 -32.73
N ARG A 694 4.64 3.23 -32.13
CA ARG A 694 5.83 2.42 -32.45
C ARG A 694 5.85 1.02 -31.83
N GLY A 695 5.03 0.76 -30.81
CA GLY A 695 4.92 -0.56 -30.18
C GLY A 695 3.75 -1.40 -30.71
N ALA A 696 2.91 -0.81 -31.56
CA ALA A 696 1.79 -1.48 -32.25
C ALA A 696 2.09 -1.80 -33.72
N ALA A 697 3.17 -1.23 -34.27
CA ALA A 697 3.85 -1.66 -35.49
C ALA A 697 4.99 -2.60 -35.12
#